data_AF-A0A3N5QNN7-F1
#
_entry.id   AF-A0A3N5QNN7-F1
#
_cell.length_a   1.000
_cell.length_b   1.000
_cell.length_c   1.000
_cell.angle_alpha   90.00
_cell.angle_beta   90.00
_cell.angle_gamma   90.00
#
_symmetry.space_group_name_H-M   'P 1'
#
loop_
_entity.id
_entity.type
_entity.pdbx_description
1 polymer ?
#
loop_
_entity_poly.entity_id
_entity_poly.type
_entity_poly.pdbx_seq_one_letter_code
_entity_poly.pdbx_strand_id
1 'polypeptide(L)'
;NGVSDVFVVKLNPAGTDPDYVTFLGGSNADFGNALVVDGTGSAYLTGSTSSADFPAPSTAFDPIYNGGSRDAFVARLNPTGTGLVYGTFLGGTDWDESHGVAVDGNEDAYVTGYTYSGSLYSGSFPTMPGSFDPTHNGDADAFVVKMNLSQAATPTATPTTTATATPTPTPTSTPVPSQIWYVKPGGNDASDCLSPQTACATLQGPLSKAGFVPGDTIRAAVGVYTGAEGAYAAVSVSEDVTYSGGWDAATFTVRQGKSEVDGQGQIQWGFQLAGGVKGTIEHFEIRACNDAGFKLYQEAGSILVSNCALESNGTGIAAYGQTHVRVMDSVISDNRGLGIFVGHYFSDPGGSLLVENSTIARNLSGGINSSGTTTITRSLIAQNASSAHGAGAWVNGTSLILDNLILNNTSQDDGGGLAILSYDQGTERIHVARNEIRGNLAENGGGMFLGLNSGPAVTTLVESNRIINNATSDDWCGGGILIDGRGAVVRNNIIANNMAEYGGGICTYGSSNQGQNWIVNNTIVDNGGDGIIITNPFDTVLRLVNNIIAGNSNRGIVGWSSSNPDAQTVEYNLVWGNSNGDYVDIPNMTGFNGNISQPPLLVNRFGGPWYLGAGSPAIDAGINQHAPPFDIEGDPRPYNTQVDMGADEWTGDVTYPTRYLPIIRRS
;
A
#
# COMPACT_ATOMS: atom_id res chain seq x y z
N ASN A 1 22.51 17.41 -8.77
CA ASN A 1 21.20 17.74 -8.22
C ASN A 1 20.24 17.92 -9.37
N GLY A 2 19.37 16.93 -9.50
CA GLY A 2 18.56 16.66 -10.67
C GLY A 2 17.10 17.05 -10.49
N VAL A 3 16.20 16.27 -11.10
CA VAL A 3 14.75 16.52 -11.13
C VAL A 3 14.11 16.28 -9.76
N SER A 4 14.65 15.34 -8.98
CA SER A 4 14.27 15.08 -7.58
C SER A 4 15.47 14.48 -6.88
N ASP A 5 15.89 15.05 -5.76
CA ASP A 5 16.98 14.50 -4.94
C ASP A 5 16.43 14.05 -3.58
N VAL A 6 17.14 13.13 -2.92
CA VAL A 6 16.88 12.81 -1.52
C VAL A 6 17.30 14.01 -0.67
N PHE A 7 16.50 14.36 0.34
CA PHE A 7 16.94 15.29 1.39
C PHE A 7 17.02 14.57 2.73
N VAL A 8 18.01 14.93 3.54
CA VAL A 8 18.24 14.36 4.87
C VAL A 8 18.29 15.49 5.87
N VAL A 9 17.47 15.40 6.91
CA VAL A 9 17.45 16.37 8.00
C VAL A 9 17.74 15.66 9.31
N LYS A 10 18.72 16.18 10.05
CA LYS A 10 18.87 15.91 11.47
C LYS A 10 18.48 17.16 12.22
N LEU A 11 17.51 17.04 13.13
CA LEU A 11 17.13 18.12 14.03
C LEU A 11 17.91 18.04 15.34
N ASN A 12 18.12 19.19 15.98
CA ASN A 12 18.58 19.22 17.35
C ASN A 12 17.55 18.51 18.26
N PRO A 13 17.93 18.08 19.49
CA PRO A 13 17.00 17.37 20.38
C PRO A 13 15.75 18.16 20.76
N ALA A 14 15.78 19.49 20.65
CA ALA A 14 14.64 20.36 20.90
C ALA A 14 13.69 20.47 19.70
N GLY A 15 14.07 19.95 18.52
CA GLY A 15 13.33 20.06 17.27
C GLY A 15 13.23 21.47 16.71
N THR A 16 13.97 22.45 17.26
CA THR A 16 13.81 23.87 16.89
C THR A 16 14.63 24.25 15.66
N ASP A 17 15.77 23.59 15.47
CA ASP A 17 16.73 23.91 14.43
C ASP A 17 17.36 22.60 13.90
N PRO A 18 17.70 22.55 12.59
CA PRO A 18 18.47 21.44 12.06
C PRO A 18 19.91 21.47 12.57
N ASP A 19 20.41 20.35 13.07
CA ASP A 19 21.84 20.07 13.21
C ASP A 19 22.49 20.02 11.82
N TYR A 20 21.81 19.39 10.85
CA TYR A 20 22.16 19.49 9.43
C TYR A 20 20.94 19.26 8.52
N VAL A 21 21.03 19.83 7.32
CA VAL A 21 20.20 19.49 6.16
C VAL A 21 21.15 19.29 4.99
N THR A 22 20.97 18.20 4.25
CA THR A 22 21.75 17.95 3.03
C THR A 22 20.89 17.30 1.95
N PHE A 23 21.33 17.39 0.71
CA PHE A 23 20.76 16.66 -0.42
C PHE A 23 21.71 15.52 -0.83
N LEU A 24 21.14 14.40 -1.26
CA LEU A 24 21.86 13.25 -1.78
C LEU A 24 21.17 12.80 -3.08
N GLY A 25 21.89 12.88 -4.19
CA GLY A 25 21.34 12.62 -5.52
C GLY A 25 22.31 13.02 -6.63
N GLY A 26 21.98 12.63 -7.86
CA GLY A 26 22.73 12.92 -9.08
C GLY A 26 21.98 13.90 -9.99
N SER A 27 21.99 13.66 -11.31
CA SER A 27 21.41 14.55 -12.33
C SER A 27 19.95 14.24 -12.64
N ASN A 28 19.44 13.07 -12.27
CA ASN A 28 18.08 12.61 -12.56
C ASN A 28 17.23 12.57 -11.27
N ALA A 29 16.36 11.58 -11.14
CA ALA A 29 15.45 11.45 -10.01
C ALA A 29 15.95 10.38 -9.02
N ASP A 30 16.06 10.78 -7.75
CA ASP A 30 16.55 10.00 -6.64
C ASP A 30 15.54 10.06 -5.49
N PHE A 31 15.13 8.89 -5.00
CA PHE A 31 14.05 8.74 -4.04
C PHE A 31 14.60 8.02 -2.81
N GLY A 32 14.49 8.66 -1.64
CA GLY A 32 14.83 8.03 -0.36
C GLY A 32 13.61 7.35 0.22
N ASN A 33 13.72 6.05 0.51
CA ASN A 33 12.59 5.22 0.95
C ASN A 33 12.69 4.82 2.42
N ALA A 34 13.89 4.59 2.95
CA ALA A 34 14.08 4.36 4.38
C ALA A 34 15.41 4.92 4.90
N LEU A 35 15.42 5.22 6.20
CA LEU A 35 16.57 5.74 6.93
C LEU A 35 16.63 5.13 8.33
N VAL A 36 17.83 4.73 8.75
CA VAL A 36 18.13 4.34 10.14
C VAL A 36 19.42 5.00 10.61
N VAL A 37 19.56 5.21 11.91
CA VAL A 37 20.76 5.82 12.51
C VAL A 37 21.44 4.80 13.42
N ASP A 38 22.75 4.65 13.29
CA ASP A 38 23.54 3.74 14.12
C ASP A 38 23.87 4.35 15.50
N GLY A 39 24.49 3.54 16.39
CA GLY A 39 24.92 4.00 17.71
C GLY A 39 26.00 5.09 17.71
N THR A 40 26.63 5.37 16.57
CA THR A 40 27.62 6.44 16.38
C THR A 40 27.00 7.74 15.85
N GLY A 41 25.72 7.71 15.49
CA GLY A 41 24.98 8.83 14.91
C GLY A 41 25.06 8.93 13.38
N SER A 42 25.61 7.91 12.71
CA SER A 42 25.71 7.87 11.25
C SER A 42 24.37 7.45 10.64
N ALA A 43 23.93 8.14 9.59
CA ALA A 43 22.65 7.85 8.93
C ALA A 43 22.84 6.91 7.75
N TYR A 44 22.08 5.83 7.71
CA TYR A 44 22.02 4.85 6.63
C TYR A 44 20.72 5.07 5.87
N LEU A 45 20.83 5.26 4.56
CA LEU A 45 19.72 5.59 3.70
C LEU A 45 19.66 4.59 2.57
N THR A 46 18.44 4.23 2.21
CA THR A 46 18.18 3.33 1.09
C THR A 46 17.07 3.93 0.24
N GLY A 47 17.09 3.63 -1.06
CA GLY A 47 16.03 4.04 -1.95
C GLY A 47 16.25 3.59 -3.38
N SER A 48 15.82 4.40 -4.34
CA SER A 48 16.04 4.18 -5.78
C SER A 48 16.60 5.43 -6.46
N THR A 49 17.42 5.24 -7.49
CA THR A 49 18.06 6.30 -8.26
C THR A 49 17.99 5.99 -9.76
N SER A 50 17.67 7.01 -10.55
CA SER A 50 17.81 7.00 -12.02
C SER A 50 19.05 7.76 -12.49
N SER A 51 19.91 8.15 -11.55
CA SER A 51 21.06 9.03 -11.78
C SER A 51 22.32 8.20 -11.96
N ALA A 52 22.87 8.17 -13.17
CA ALA A 52 24.15 7.51 -13.45
C ALA A 52 25.34 8.17 -12.73
N ASP A 53 25.17 9.40 -12.27
CA ASP A 53 26.10 10.19 -11.47
C ASP A 53 25.69 10.26 -9.98
N PHE A 54 24.83 9.36 -9.50
CA PHE A 54 24.51 9.27 -8.07
C PHE A 54 25.81 9.14 -7.25
N PRO A 55 25.93 9.79 -6.07
CA PRO A 55 27.13 9.73 -5.26
C PRO A 55 27.47 8.30 -4.79
N ALA A 56 28.26 7.59 -5.59
CA ALA A 56 28.85 6.28 -5.31
C ALA A 56 30.36 6.36 -5.60
N PRO A 57 31.24 6.15 -4.61
CA PRO A 57 32.68 6.12 -4.86
C PRO A 57 33.04 4.97 -5.79
N SER A 58 34.11 5.11 -6.57
CA SER A 58 34.59 4.04 -7.48
C SER A 58 35.01 2.74 -6.77
N THR A 59 35.09 2.76 -5.43
CA THR A 59 35.38 1.61 -4.57
C THR A 59 34.11 0.99 -3.96
N ALA A 60 32.92 1.45 -4.35
CA ALA A 60 31.65 0.88 -3.93
C ALA A 60 31.53 -0.59 -4.33
N PHE A 61 30.60 -1.31 -3.70
CA PHE A 61 30.25 -2.68 -4.11
C PHE A 61 29.81 -2.69 -5.57
N ASP A 62 28.97 -1.73 -5.92
CA ASP A 62 28.62 -1.38 -7.28
C ASP A 62 28.74 0.14 -7.48
N PRO A 63 29.72 0.60 -8.26
CA PRO A 63 29.93 2.02 -8.51
C PRO A 63 29.18 2.53 -9.75
N ILE A 64 28.42 1.68 -10.45
CA ILE A 64 27.75 2.04 -11.70
C ILE A 64 26.23 1.83 -11.60
N TYR A 65 25.51 2.68 -12.31
CA TYR A 65 24.09 2.50 -12.57
C TYR A 65 23.91 1.42 -13.65
N ASN A 66 23.20 0.33 -13.34
CA ASN A 66 23.15 -0.88 -14.15
C ASN A 66 22.06 -0.86 -15.23
N GLY A 67 21.16 0.12 -15.19
CA GLY A 67 20.18 0.37 -16.25
C GLY A 67 18.75 0.39 -15.74
N GLY A 68 17.81 -0.07 -16.55
CA GLY A 68 16.40 -0.02 -16.22
C GLY A 68 15.86 1.40 -16.06
N SER A 69 14.76 1.52 -15.33
CA SER A 69 14.17 2.83 -15.00
C SER A 69 14.81 3.46 -13.74
N ARG A 70 15.24 2.63 -12.76
CA ARG A 70 15.96 3.01 -11.53
C ARG A 70 16.66 1.78 -10.93
N ASP A 71 17.80 2.00 -10.29
CA ASP A 71 18.50 1.02 -9.45
C ASP A 71 18.20 1.33 -7.98
N ALA A 72 18.23 0.32 -7.10
CA ALA A 72 18.26 0.62 -5.68
C ALA A 72 19.63 1.23 -5.32
N PHE A 73 19.67 2.08 -4.29
CA PHE A 73 20.94 2.54 -3.73
C PHE A 73 20.97 2.32 -2.23
N VAL A 74 22.19 2.23 -1.69
CA VAL A 74 22.43 2.28 -0.24
C VAL A 74 23.56 3.25 0.04
N ALA A 75 23.32 4.16 0.98
CA ALA A 75 24.21 5.23 1.34
C ALA A 75 24.38 5.34 2.86
N ARG A 76 25.57 5.72 3.31
CA ARG A 76 25.86 6.06 4.70
C ARG A 76 26.43 7.47 4.75
N LEU A 77 25.75 8.37 5.45
CA LEU A 77 26.26 9.71 5.77
C LEU A 77 26.99 9.70 7.12
N ASN A 78 28.02 10.54 7.24
CA ASN A 78 28.69 10.74 8.51
C ASN A 78 27.75 11.43 9.53
N PRO A 79 28.01 11.36 10.84
CA PRO A 79 27.11 11.92 11.86
C PRO A 79 26.86 13.44 11.78
N THR A 80 27.71 14.15 11.05
CA THR A 80 27.60 15.59 10.81
C THR A 80 26.83 15.94 9.53
N GLY A 81 26.46 14.94 8.71
CA GLY A 81 25.82 15.13 7.41
C GLY A 81 26.69 15.80 6.34
N THR A 82 27.99 16.01 6.63
CA THR A 82 28.91 16.77 5.76
C THR A 82 29.54 15.94 4.65
N GLY A 83 29.38 14.62 4.70
CA GLY A 83 30.01 13.72 3.74
C GLY A 83 29.41 12.33 3.72
N LEU A 84 29.50 11.72 2.55
CA LEU A 84 29.15 10.33 2.30
C LEU A 84 30.31 9.43 2.72
N VAL A 85 30.06 8.53 3.68
CA VAL A 85 30.99 7.50 4.15
C VAL A 85 31.01 6.32 3.18
N TYR A 86 29.83 5.95 2.67
CA TYR A 86 29.64 4.87 1.70
C TYR A 86 28.44 5.17 0.81
N GLY A 87 28.51 4.75 -0.45
CA GLY A 87 27.39 4.76 -1.40
C GLY A 87 27.57 3.62 -2.39
N THR A 88 26.52 2.92 -2.75
CA THR A 88 26.55 1.87 -3.78
C THR A 88 25.21 1.82 -4.49
N PHE A 89 25.24 1.42 -5.77
CA PHE A 89 24.08 0.90 -6.45
C PHE A 89 23.81 -0.55 -5.98
N LEU A 90 22.57 -0.99 -6.14
CA LEU A 90 22.10 -2.33 -5.85
C LEU A 90 20.96 -2.66 -6.82
N GLY A 91 21.30 -3.27 -7.94
CA GLY A 91 20.34 -3.56 -9.00
C GLY A 91 20.96 -4.30 -10.18
N GLY A 92 20.14 -4.58 -11.18
CA GLY A 92 20.51 -5.17 -12.47
C GLY A 92 20.01 -4.28 -13.62
N THR A 93 19.57 -4.89 -14.72
CA THR A 93 19.23 -4.12 -15.94
C THR A 93 17.78 -3.62 -16.00
N ASP A 94 16.96 -3.90 -15.00
CA ASP A 94 15.57 -3.46 -14.87
C ASP A 94 15.38 -2.66 -13.58
N TRP A 95 14.13 -2.37 -13.21
CA TRP A 95 13.80 -1.60 -12.02
C TRP A 95 14.14 -2.37 -10.74
N ASP A 96 14.95 -1.74 -9.89
CA ASP A 96 15.28 -2.21 -8.56
C ASP A 96 15.01 -1.13 -7.52
N GLU A 97 14.41 -1.51 -6.40
CA GLU A 97 14.12 -0.57 -5.34
C GLU A 97 14.26 -1.19 -3.95
N SER A 98 14.85 -0.41 -3.05
CA SER A 98 14.95 -0.75 -1.63
C SER A 98 13.93 0.03 -0.81
N HIS A 99 13.32 -0.62 0.18
CA HIS A 99 12.22 -0.11 1.00
C HIS A 99 12.50 -0.17 2.50
N GLY A 100 13.37 -1.07 2.94
CA GLY A 100 13.71 -1.24 4.35
C GLY A 100 15.20 -1.22 4.57
N VAL A 101 15.62 -0.62 5.70
CA VAL A 101 16.99 -0.72 6.20
C VAL A 101 16.96 -0.90 7.71
N ALA A 102 17.72 -1.87 8.22
CA ALA A 102 18.02 -2.05 9.63
C ALA A 102 19.53 -2.20 9.82
N VAL A 103 20.06 -1.76 10.95
CA VAL A 103 21.49 -1.84 11.25
C VAL A 103 21.70 -2.61 12.56
N ASP A 104 22.60 -3.59 12.55
CA ASP A 104 22.94 -4.36 13.75
C ASP A 104 24.04 -3.70 14.59
N GLY A 105 24.34 -4.29 15.75
CA GLY A 105 25.39 -3.78 16.65
C GLY A 105 26.82 -3.83 16.09
N ASN A 106 27.03 -4.46 14.92
CA ASN A 106 28.30 -4.49 14.20
C ASN A 106 28.33 -3.48 13.03
N GLU A 107 27.33 -2.60 12.93
CA GLU A 107 27.16 -1.64 11.84
C GLU A 107 26.89 -2.26 10.46
N ASP A 108 26.48 -3.53 10.41
CA ASP A 108 26.02 -4.17 9.18
C ASP A 108 24.59 -3.72 8.85
N ALA A 109 24.36 -3.30 7.61
CA ALA A 109 23.06 -2.91 7.12
C ALA A 109 22.33 -4.10 6.47
N TYR A 110 21.10 -4.34 6.90
CA TYR A 110 20.16 -5.28 6.30
C TYR A 110 19.17 -4.48 5.48
N VAL A 111 19.22 -4.65 4.16
CA VAL A 111 18.43 -3.89 3.20
C VAL A 111 17.45 -4.83 2.54
N THR A 112 16.18 -4.45 2.52
CA THR A 112 15.12 -5.20 1.86
C THR A 112 14.47 -4.36 0.78
N GLY A 113 13.95 -5.04 -0.23
CA GLY A 113 13.34 -4.40 -1.38
C GLY A 113 12.80 -5.42 -2.35
N TYR A 114 12.53 -4.99 -3.57
CA TYR A 114 12.18 -5.87 -4.67
C TYR A 114 13.02 -5.56 -5.90
N THR A 115 13.23 -6.59 -6.70
CA THR A 115 13.97 -6.55 -7.94
C THR A 115 13.13 -7.07 -9.09
N TYR A 116 13.05 -6.30 -10.17
CA TYR A 116 12.53 -6.77 -11.46
C TYR A 116 13.64 -7.33 -12.36
N SER A 117 14.91 -7.20 -11.95
CA SER A 117 16.10 -7.60 -12.70
C SER A 117 16.32 -9.12 -12.71
N GLY A 118 15.62 -9.81 -13.62
CA GLY A 118 15.69 -11.26 -13.80
C GLY A 118 16.65 -11.78 -14.89
N SER A 119 16.87 -13.10 -14.89
CA SER A 119 17.73 -13.83 -15.86
C SER A 119 17.24 -13.78 -17.33
N LEU A 120 16.07 -13.18 -17.59
CA LEU A 120 15.48 -13.07 -18.93
C LEU A 120 16.06 -11.92 -19.76
N TYR A 121 16.79 -10.99 -19.13
CA TYR A 121 17.60 -9.95 -19.79
C TYR A 121 19.07 -10.10 -19.38
N SER A 122 20.00 -9.57 -20.20
CA SER A 122 21.43 -9.64 -19.90
C SER A 122 21.80 -8.68 -18.77
N GLY A 123 21.52 -9.07 -17.53
CA GLY A 123 21.86 -8.31 -16.31
C GLY A 123 20.91 -8.61 -15.17
N SER A 124 21.28 -9.59 -14.33
CA SER A 124 20.51 -10.03 -13.16
C SER A 124 20.83 -9.19 -11.93
N PHE A 125 19.87 -9.13 -10.99
CA PHE A 125 20.13 -8.63 -9.65
C PHE A 125 21.33 -9.36 -8.99
N PRO A 126 22.19 -8.66 -8.23
CA PRO A 126 23.35 -9.27 -7.61
C PRO A 126 22.94 -10.26 -6.50
N THR A 127 23.11 -11.56 -6.75
CA THR A 127 22.95 -12.63 -5.74
C THR A 127 24.31 -13.26 -5.38
N MET A 128 24.45 -13.76 -4.15
CA MET A 128 25.68 -14.46 -3.71
C MET A 128 25.57 -15.97 -3.94
N PRO A 129 26.65 -16.67 -4.33
CA PRO A 129 26.68 -18.14 -4.33
C PRO A 129 26.29 -18.70 -2.96
N GLY A 130 25.31 -19.60 -2.92
CA GLY A 130 24.79 -20.16 -1.67
C GLY A 130 23.66 -19.36 -1.01
N SER A 131 23.15 -18.31 -1.67
CA SER A 131 21.89 -17.66 -1.26
C SER A 131 20.73 -18.67 -1.23
N PHE A 132 19.76 -18.45 -0.35
CA PHE A 132 18.59 -19.33 -0.17
C PHE A 132 17.81 -19.52 -1.48
N ASP A 133 17.58 -18.41 -2.18
CA ASP A 133 17.10 -18.40 -3.56
C ASP A 133 18.02 -17.49 -4.37
N PRO A 134 18.89 -18.05 -5.23
CA PRO A 134 19.76 -17.26 -6.10
C PRO A 134 19.10 -16.93 -7.46
N THR A 135 17.86 -17.37 -7.68
CA THR A 135 17.16 -17.28 -8.96
C THR A 135 16.00 -16.29 -8.90
N HIS A 136 15.85 -15.50 -9.97
CA HIS A 136 14.69 -14.64 -10.14
C HIS A 136 13.51 -15.47 -10.66
N ASN A 137 12.45 -15.60 -9.87
CA ASN A 137 11.41 -16.63 -9.99
C ASN A 137 10.00 -16.07 -10.24
N GLY A 138 9.89 -14.84 -10.77
CA GLY A 138 8.63 -14.18 -11.10
C GLY A 138 8.84 -12.92 -11.93
N ASP A 139 7.87 -12.00 -11.92
CA ASP A 139 8.05 -10.67 -12.53
C ASP A 139 8.88 -9.74 -11.62
N ALA A 140 8.70 -9.85 -10.31
CA ALA A 140 9.56 -9.24 -9.30
C ALA A 140 9.79 -10.21 -8.15
N ASP A 141 10.99 -10.19 -7.61
CA ASP A 141 11.34 -10.95 -6.41
C ASP A 141 11.71 -10.00 -5.29
N ALA A 142 11.32 -10.36 -4.07
CA ALA A 142 11.84 -9.68 -2.89
C ALA A 142 13.31 -10.03 -2.71
N PHE A 143 14.14 -9.03 -2.40
CA PHE A 143 15.51 -9.27 -1.99
C PHE A 143 15.71 -8.90 -0.52
N VAL A 144 16.67 -9.59 0.10
CA VAL A 144 17.29 -9.16 1.34
C VAL A 144 18.80 -9.22 1.16
N VAL A 145 19.48 -8.10 1.42
CA VAL A 145 20.94 -8.00 1.33
C VAL A 145 21.48 -7.58 2.69
N LYS A 146 22.47 -8.33 3.18
CA LYS A 146 23.30 -7.90 4.30
C LYS A 146 24.57 -7.27 3.75
N MET A 147 24.83 -6.01 4.08
CA MET A 147 26.02 -5.28 3.68
C MET A 147 26.84 -4.85 4.88
N ASN A 148 28.12 -5.22 4.86
CA ASN A 148 29.09 -4.67 5.79
C ASN A 148 29.56 -3.31 5.25
N LEU A 149 29.11 -2.24 5.88
CA LEU A 149 29.42 -0.86 5.49
C LEU A 149 30.55 -0.27 6.35
N SER A 150 31.38 -1.13 6.96
CA SER A 150 32.36 -0.73 7.97
C SER A 150 33.75 -0.35 7.40
N GLN A 151 34.03 -0.53 6.10
CA GLN A 151 35.30 -0.07 5.50
C GLN A 151 35.30 -0.06 3.95
N ALA A 152 35.92 0.98 3.36
CA ALA A 152 36.30 0.98 1.95
C ALA A 152 37.31 -0.15 1.69
N ALA A 153 36.93 -1.15 0.89
CA ALA A 153 37.77 -2.32 0.62
C ALA A 153 38.97 -1.95 -0.26
N THR A 154 40.18 -2.16 0.25
CA THR A 154 41.39 -2.33 -0.58
C THR A 154 41.29 -3.64 -1.39
N PRO A 155 41.63 -3.65 -2.68
CA PRO A 155 41.43 -4.81 -3.54
C PRO A 155 42.43 -5.92 -3.18
N THR A 156 41.91 -7.13 -2.92
CA THR A 156 42.70 -8.36 -2.85
C THR A 156 42.17 -9.33 -3.91
N ALA A 157 43.07 -9.89 -4.70
CA ALA A 157 42.76 -10.68 -5.89
C ALA A 157 42.01 -12.00 -5.60
N THR A 158 40.99 -12.27 -6.41
CA THR A 158 40.22 -13.51 -6.44
C THR A 158 40.99 -14.62 -7.19
N PRO A 159 41.01 -15.88 -6.71
CA PRO A 159 41.51 -17.00 -7.48
C PRO A 159 40.48 -17.48 -8.50
N THR A 160 40.95 -17.70 -9.72
CA THR A 160 40.18 -18.18 -10.88
C THR A 160 39.78 -19.65 -10.72
N THR A 161 38.49 -19.97 -10.92
CA THR A 161 38.06 -21.33 -11.27
C THR A 161 37.24 -21.31 -12.55
N THR A 162 37.75 -22.01 -13.55
CA THR A 162 37.17 -22.18 -14.89
C THR A 162 35.92 -23.08 -14.84
N ALA A 163 34.79 -22.57 -15.30
CA ALA A 163 33.58 -23.38 -15.56
C ALA A 163 33.43 -23.64 -17.07
N THR A 164 33.24 -24.90 -17.41
CA THR A 164 33.06 -25.42 -18.77
C THR A 164 31.66 -25.11 -19.27
N ALA A 165 31.55 -24.49 -20.46
CA ALA A 165 30.28 -24.12 -21.08
C ALA A 165 29.55 -25.30 -21.73
N THR A 166 28.23 -25.37 -21.53
CA THR A 166 27.28 -26.18 -22.31
C THR A 166 26.57 -25.23 -23.29
N PRO A 167 26.36 -25.60 -24.57
CA PRO A 167 25.83 -24.67 -25.57
C PRO A 167 24.32 -24.41 -25.42
N THR A 168 23.97 -23.14 -25.24
CA THR A 168 22.60 -22.60 -25.32
C THR A 168 22.27 -22.27 -26.79
N PRO A 169 21.05 -22.58 -27.30
CA PRO A 169 20.67 -22.26 -28.68
C PRO A 169 20.60 -20.75 -28.93
N THR A 170 21.14 -20.36 -30.09
CA THR A 170 21.20 -18.98 -30.59
C THR A 170 19.80 -18.42 -30.91
N PRO A 171 19.36 -17.28 -30.34
CA PRO A 171 18.19 -16.56 -30.82
C PRO A 171 18.51 -15.86 -32.16
N THR A 172 17.69 -16.10 -33.18
CA THR A 172 17.92 -15.74 -34.60
C THR A 172 17.37 -14.37 -35.02
N SER A 173 17.18 -13.43 -34.11
CA SER A 173 16.83 -12.04 -34.47
C SER A 173 17.69 -11.08 -33.66
N THR A 174 18.50 -10.28 -34.36
CA THR A 174 19.12 -9.10 -33.76
C THR A 174 18.01 -8.19 -33.22
N PRO A 175 17.96 -7.88 -31.91
CA PRO A 175 16.97 -6.95 -31.38
C PRO A 175 17.15 -5.60 -32.08
N VAL A 176 16.08 -5.12 -32.71
CA VAL A 176 16.02 -3.75 -33.22
C VAL A 176 16.01 -2.86 -31.97
N PRO A 177 16.93 -1.89 -31.84
CA PRO A 177 16.95 -1.02 -30.67
C PRO A 177 15.65 -0.20 -30.58
N SER A 178 15.12 -0.07 -29.37
CA SER A 178 13.95 0.77 -29.12
C SER A 178 14.24 2.22 -29.47
N GLN A 179 13.22 2.92 -29.97
CA GLN A 179 13.31 4.30 -30.44
C GLN A 179 12.20 5.18 -29.89
N ILE A 180 12.36 6.49 -30.11
CA ILE A 180 11.44 7.52 -29.63
C ILE A 180 10.62 8.04 -30.80
N TRP A 181 9.30 8.00 -30.62
CA TRP A 181 8.31 8.58 -31.51
C TRP A 181 7.74 9.86 -30.88
N TYR A 182 7.46 10.86 -31.71
CA TYR A 182 7.02 12.18 -31.29
C TYR A 182 5.58 12.44 -31.75
N VAL A 183 4.74 12.93 -30.85
CA VAL A 183 3.33 13.25 -31.13
C VAL A 183 3.03 14.67 -30.63
N LYS A 184 2.29 15.45 -31.41
CA LYS A 184 1.79 16.78 -31.01
C LYS A 184 0.46 17.13 -31.68
N PRO A 185 -0.40 17.95 -31.04
CA PRO A 185 -1.60 18.46 -31.70
C PRO A 185 -1.22 19.24 -32.97
N GLY A 186 -1.95 18.99 -34.05
CA GLY A 186 -1.66 19.60 -35.36
C GLY A 186 -0.46 19.00 -36.11
N GLY A 187 0.08 17.86 -35.65
CA GLY A 187 1.06 17.05 -36.39
C GLY A 187 0.49 16.42 -37.67
N ASN A 188 1.21 15.44 -38.23
CA ASN A 188 0.78 14.75 -39.46
C ASN A 188 0.96 13.23 -39.36
N ASP A 189 -0.14 12.50 -39.30
CA ASP A 189 -0.13 11.03 -39.28
C ASP A 189 0.25 10.39 -40.62
N ALA A 190 0.61 11.14 -41.66
CA ALA A 190 1.24 10.60 -42.87
C ALA A 190 2.78 10.51 -42.77
N SER A 191 3.42 11.20 -41.81
CA SER A 191 4.88 11.27 -41.67
C SER A 191 5.47 10.12 -40.84
N ASP A 192 6.78 9.91 -40.94
CA ASP A 192 7.55 9.11 -39.99
C ASP A 192 7.83 9.94 -38.73
N CYS A 193 7.24 9.54 -37.61
CA CYS A 193 7.18 10.37 -36.42
C CYS A 193 8.43 10.22 -35.53
N LEU A 194 9.60 10.00 -36.14
CA LEU A 194 10.90 9.82 -35.48
C LEU A 194 11.62 11.14 -35.18
N SER A 195 11.03 12.27 -35.58
CA SER A 195 11.59 13.60 -35.37
C SER A 195 10.52 14.58 -34.86
N PRO A 196 10.86 15.49 -33.92
CA PRO A 196 9.96 16.55 -33.43
C PRO A 196 9.29 17.39 -34.53
N GLN A 197 9.99 17.59 -35.66
CA GLN A 197 9.53 18.35 -36.81
C GLN A 197 8.49 17.58 -37.63
N THR A 198 8.55 16.25 -37.64
CA THR A 198 7.66 15.34 -38.36
C THR A 198 6.72 14.55 -37.43
N ALA A 199 6.47 15.10 -36.24
CA ALA A 199 5.63 14.46 -35.22
C ALA A 199 4.22 14.11 -35.72
N CYS A 200 3.71 12.97 -35.24
CA CYS A 200 2.36 12.48 -35.52
C CYS A 200 1.31 13.44 -34.91
N ALA A 201 0.14 13.46 -35.52
CA ALA A 201 -1.00 14.25 -35.05
C ALA A 201 -1.70 13.57 -33.87
N THR A 202 -1.81 12.24 -33.92
CA THR A 202 -2.56 11.45 -32.95
C THR A 202 -1.64 10.52 -32.15
N LEU A 203 -2.08 10.15 -30.95
CA LEU A 203 -1.40 9.16 -30.11
C LEU A 203 -1.41 7.76 -30.75
N GLN A 204 -2.41 7.45 -31.59
CA GLN A 204 -2.48 6.20 -32.35
C GLN A 204 -1.47 6.15 -33.51
N GLY A 205 -1.13 7.29 -34.10
CA GLY A 205 -0.34 7.41 -35.33
C GLY A 205 0.95 6.57 -35.33
N PRO A 206 1.83 6.66 -34.31
CA PRO A 206 3.08 5.91 -34.24
C PRO A 206 2.92 4.39 -34.34
N LEU A 207 1.88 3.81 -33.74
CA LEU A 207 1.66 2.35 -33.72
C LEU A 207 1.45 1.74 -35.11
N SER A 208 1.07 2.57 -36.10
CA SER A 208 0.87 2.13 -37.49
C SER A 208 2.11 2.28 -38.38
N LYS A 209 3.21 2.82 -37.85
CA LYS A 209 4.38 3.20 -38.64
C LYS A 209 5.28 2.01 -38.91
N ALA A 210 5.77 1.93 -40.15
CA ALA A 210 6.82 0.99 -40.50
C ALA A 210 8.05 1.26 -39.62
N GLY A 211 8.50 0.24 -38.90
CA GLY A 211 9.63 0.32 -37.97
C GLY A 211 9.24 0.56 -36.50
N PHE A 212 7.97 0.72 -36.16
CA PHE A 212 7.53 0.64 -34.76
C PHE A 212 7.75 -0.79 -34.26
N VAL A 213 8.39 -0.93 -33.10
CA VAL A 213 8.66 -2.23 -32.47
C VAL A 213 8.22 -2.24 -31.00
N PRO A 214 7.86 -3.41 -30.44
CA PRO A 214 7.57 -3.54 -29.01
C PRO A 214 8.70 -2.98 -28.14
N GLY A 215 8.34 -2.16 -27.15
CA GLY A 215 9.27 -1.46 -26.26
C GLY A 215 9.61 -0.02 -26.69
N ASP A 216 9.11 0.44 -27.84
CA ASP A 216 9.27 1.83 -28.28
C ASP A 216 8.58 2.81 -27.31
N THR A 217 9.06 4.06 -27.31
CA THR A 217 8.50 5.15 -26.50
C THR A 217 7.82 6.20 -27.38
N ILE A 218 6.61 6.60 -27.01
CA ILE A 218 5.87 7.70 -27.63
C ILE A 218 5.88 8.89 -26.68
N ARG A 219 6.56 9.98 -27.07
CA ARG A 219 6.56 11.26 -26.37
C ARG A 219 5.45 12.14 -26.92
N ALA A 220 4.46 12.42 -26.08
CA ALA A 220 3.35 13.29 -26.40
C ALA A 220 3.60 14.70 -25.87
N ALA A 221 3.51 15.67 -26.77
CA ALA A 221 3.53 17.07 -26.37
C ALA A 221 2.29 17.42 -25.54
N VAL A 222 2.39 18.42 -24.67
CA VAL A 222 1.26 19.00 -23.95
C VAL A 222 0.26 19.56 -24.95
N GLY A 223 -0.99 19.13 -24.79
CA GLY A 223 -2.12 19.53 -25.61
C GLY A 223 -3.22 18.48 -25.58
N VAL A 224 -4.32 18.78 -26.26
CA VAL A 224 -5.52 17.94 -26.27
C VAL A 224 -5.49 16.98 -27.46
N TYR A 225 -5.63 15.70 -27.17
CA TYR A 225 -5.78 14.62 -28.14
C TYR A 225 -7.19 14.05 -28.04
N THR A 226 -7.90 14.07 -29.15
CA THR A 226 -9.22 13.46 -29.28
C THR A 226 -9.09 12.17 -30.07
N GLY A 227 -9.95 11.19 -29.79
CA GLY A 227 -10.07 10.01 -30.64
C GLY A 227 -10.50 10.37 -32.06
N ALA A 228 -10.21 9.49 -33.02
CA ALA A 228 -10.69 9.65 -34.39
C ALA A 228 -12.23 9.59 -34.44
N GLU A 229 -12.83 10.31 -35.39
CA GLU A 229 -14.29 10.29 -35.57
C GLU A 229 -14.78 8.85 -35.81
N GLY A 230 -15.72 8.39 -34.98
CA GLY A 230 -16.25 7.02 -35.02
C GLY A 230 -15.38 5.94 -34.36
N ALA A 231 -14.24 6.30 -33.75
CA ALA A 231 -13.39 5.36 -33.02
C ALA A 231 -13.97 5.03 -31.64
N TYR A 232 -13.74 3.79 -31.19
CA TYR A 232 -14.12 3.35 -29.84
C TYR A 232 -13.15 3.86 -28.76
N ALA A 233 -11.86 3.95 -29.06
CA ALA A 233 -10.83 4.47 -28.17
C ALA A 233 -10.08 5.64 -28.79
N ALA A 234 -9.46 6.52 -27.97
CA ALA A 234 -8.46 7.45 -28.49
C ALA A 234 -7.17 6.72 -28.88
N VAL A 235 -6.83 5.65 -28.16
CA VAL A 235 -5.69 4.79 -28.46
C VAL A 235 -6.06 3.31 -28.24
N SER A 236 -5.89 2.50 -29.28
CA SER A 236 -5.88 1.04 -29.20
C SER A 236 -4.44 0.55 -29.24
N VAL A 237 -3.94 0.12 -28.09
CA VAL A 237 -2.57 -0.34 -27.86
C VAL A 237 -2.49 -1.83 -28.18
N SER A 238 -1.70 -2.18 -29.20
CA SER A 238 -1.56 -3.55 -29.72
C SER A 238 -0.16 -4.15 -29.52
N GLU A 239 0.79 -3.36 -29.04
CA GLU A 239 2.20 -3.73 -28.88
C GLU A 239 2.72 -3.16 -27.56
N ASP A 240 3.75 -3.77 -26.98
CA ASP A 240 4.39 -3.23 -25.76
C ASP A 240 4.91 -1.82 -26.04
N VAL A 241 4.58 -0.85 -25.18
CA VAL A 241 4.88 0.57 -25.46
C VAL A 241 4.85 1.43 -24.20
N THR A 242 5.68 2.46 -24.19
CA THR A 242 5.62 3.55 -23.21
C THR A 242 5.03 4.82 -23.83
N TYR A 243 3.93 5.32 -23.28
CA TYR A 243 3.41 6.66 -23.56
C TYR A 243 3.86 7.62 -22.47
N SER A 244 4.63 8.63 -22.86
CA SER A 244 5.15 9.68 -21.96
C SER A 244 4.57 11.04 -22.36
N GLY A 245 3.68 11.58 -21.54
CA GLY A 245 3.07 12.89 -21.71
C GLY A 245 3.91 14.04 -21.13
N GLY A 246 3.46 15.28 -21.35
CA GLY A 246 4.08 16.44 -20.71
C GLY A 246 5.26 17.07 -21.47
N TRP A 247 5.42 16.80 -22.77
CA TRP A 247 6.54 17.35 -23.55
C TRP A 247 6.21 18.72 -24.17
N ASP A 248 7.22 19.58 -24.37
CA ASP A 248 7.02 20.82 -25.13
C ASP A 248 6.80 20.55 -26.63
N ALA A 249 5.79 21.16 -27.25
CA ALA A 249 5.41 20.87 -28.64
C ALA A 249 6.41 21.36 -29.69
N ALA A 250 7.27 22.33 -29.35
CA ALA A 250 8.26 22.88 -30.26
C ALA A 250 9.64 22.21 -30.10
N THR A 251 10.03 21.97 -28.86
CA THR A 251 11.38 21.52 -28.50
C THR A 251 11.46 20.07 -28.06
N PHE A 252 10.33 19.47 -27.66
CA PHE A 252 10.27 18.15 -27.01
C PHE A 252 11.30 18.00 -25.89
N THR A 253 11.44 19.07 -25.12
CA THR A 253 12.07 19.06 -23.82
C THR A 253 11.01 18.86 -22.74
N VAL A 254 11.42 18.34 -21.57
CA VAL A 254 10.51 18.06 -20.45
C VAL A 254 9.86 19.36 -20.00
N ARG A 255 8.52 19.40 -19.96
CA ARG A 255 7.72 20.56 -19.56
C ARG A 255 6.86 20.18 -18.35
N GLN A 256 6.59 21.13 -17.45
CA GLN A 256 5.61 20.92 -16.39
C GLN A 256 4.19 20.89 -16.99
N GLY A 257 3.49 19.77 -16.85
CA GLY A 257 2.11 19.58 -17.29
C GLY A 257 1.80 18.14 -17.72
N LYS A 258 0.52 17.84 -17.93
CA LYS A 258 0.08 16.54 -18.48
C LYS A 258 -0.39 16.71 -19.93
N SER A 259 -0.19 15.69 -20.74
CA SER A 259 -0.84 15.60 -22.05
C SER A 259 -2.28 15.13 -21.86
N GLU A 260 -3.23 15.71 -22.59
CA GLU A 260 -4.65 15.50 -22.32
C GLU A 260 -5.30 14.61 -23.37
N VAL A 261 -6.02 13.57 -22.93
CA VAL A 261 -6.97 12.83 -23.75
C VAL A 261 -8.38 13.23 -23.32
N ASP A 262 -9.08 13.93 -24.22
CA ASP A 262 -10.46 14.37 -23.97
C ASP A 262 -11.42 13.54 -24.80
N GLY A 263 -12.23 12.73 -24.12
CA GLY A 263 -13.21 11.87 -24.76
C GLY A 263 -14.43 12.61 -25.29
N GLN A 264 -14.73 13.82 -24.80
CA GLN A 264 -15.87 14.66 -25.20
C GLN A 264 -17.24 13.94 -25.21
N GLY A 265 -17.37 12.84 -24.44
CA GLY A 265 -18.52 11.94 -24.51
C GLY A 265 -18.73 11.25 -25.86
N GLN A 266 -17.72 11.23 -26.74
CA GLN A 266 -17.77 10.62 -28.07
C GLN A 266 -17.11 9.23 -28.10
N ILE A 267 -16.01 9.05 -27.37
CA ILE A 267 -15.28 7.78 -27.30
C ILE A 267 -15.67 6.97 -26.06
N GLN A 268 -15.57 5.65 -26.17
CA GLN A 268 -15.77 4.75 -25.03
C GLN A 268 -14.57 4.76 -24.09
N TRP A 269 -13.36 4.73 -24.65
CA TRP A 269 -12.13 4.58 -23.88
C TRP A 269 -11.07 5.63 -24.21
N GLY A 270 -10.30 6.08 -23.22
CA GLY A 270 -9.09 6.86 -23.49
C GLY A 270 -8.05 5.95 -24.14
N PHE A 271 -7.59 4.96 -23.38
CA PHE A 271 -6.70 3.92 -23.85
C PHE A 271 -7.35 2.55 -23.70
N GLN A 272 -7.20 1.73 -24.73
CA GLN A 272 -7.64 0.34 -24.77
C GLN A 272 -6.42 -0.52 -25.04
N LEU A 273 -6.08 -1.42 -24.12
CA LEU A 273 -4.95 -2.35 -24.27
C LEU A 273 -5.47 -3.72 -24.72
N ALA A 274 -4.85 -4.26 -25.77
CA ALA A 274 -5.10 -5.62 -26.22
C ALA A 274 -4.57 -6.65 -25.20
N GLY A 275 -5.04 -7.90 -25.32
CA GLY A 275 -4.53 -9.02 -24.52
C GLY A 275 -3.03 -9.23 -24.73
N GLY A 276 -2.30 -9.54 -23.67
CA GLY A 276 -0.86 -9.85 -23.65
C GLY A 276 0.06 -8.64 -23.71
N VAL A 277 -0.48 -7.43 -23.89
CA VAL A 277 0.31 -6.20 -24.05
C VAL A 277 0.76 -5.64 -22.71
N LYS A 278 2.01 -5.18 -22.65
CA LYS A 278 2.59 -4.41 -21.54
C LYS A 278 2.62 -2.91 -21.91
N GLY A 279 1.83 -2.12 -21.18
CA GLY A 279 1.78 -0.66 -21.36
C GLY A 279 2.38 0.09 -20.18
N THR A 280 3.15 1.13 -20.46
CA THR A 280 3.44 2.18 -19.48
C THR A 280 2.80 3.47 -19.97
N ILE A 281 1.95 4.10 -19.16
CA ILE A 281 1.36 5.40 -19.46
C ILE A 281 1.67 6.35 -18.32
N GLU A 282 2.38 7.43 -18.63
CA GLU A 282 2.83 8.41 -17.66
C GLU A 282 2.50 9.85 -18.07
N HIS A 283 2.20 10.71 -17.10
CA HIS A 283 1.96 12.15 -17.30
C HIS A 283 0.79 12.48 -18.26
N PHE A 284 -0.30 11.72 -18.19
CA PHE A 284 -1.53 12.01 -18.92
C PHE A 284 -2.69 12.45 -18.01
N GLU A 285 -3.53 13.34 -18.52
CA GLU A 285 -4.87 13.61 -18.02
C GLU A 285 -5.87 12.97 -19.00
N ILE A 286 -6.75 12.08 -18.52
CA ILE A 286 -7.73 11.38 -19.33
C ILE A 286 -9.10 11.65 -18.75
N ARG A 287 -9.97 12.25 -19.57
CA ARG A 287 -11.28 12.71 -19.10
C ARG A 287 -12.40 12.53 -20.11
N ALA A 288 -13.63 12.57 -19.59
CA ALA A 288 -14.86 12.59 -20.38
C ALA A 288 -15.02 11.39 -21.34
N CYS A 289 -14.43 10.24 -21.02
CA CYS A 289 -14.69 8.98 -21.72
C CYS A 289 -16.04 8.38 -21.28
N ASN A 290 -16.79 7.78 -22.21
CA ASN A 290 -18.11 7.23 -21.92
C ASN A 290 -18.07 6.01 -20.99
N ASP A 291 -17.10 5.11 -21.19
CA ASP A 291 -16.94 3.88 -20.39
C ASP A 291 -15.72 3.96 -19.47
N ALA A 292 -14.49 4.05 -19.98
CA ALA A 292 -13.31 4.01 -19.11
C ALA A 292 -12.16 4.93 -19.54
N GLY A 293 -11.37 5.43 -18.59
CA GLY A 293 -10.09 6.06 -18.92
C GLY A 293 -9.13 5.04 -19.53
N PHE A 294 -8.93 3.91 -18.84
CA PHE A 294 -8.21 2.74 -19.35
C PHE A 294 -9.09 1.50 -19.38
N LYS A 295 -9.02 0.74 -20.47
CA LYS A 295 -9.69 -0.56 -20.65
C LYS A 295 -8.67 -1.65 -20.96
N LEU A 296 -8.66 -2.74 -20.20
CA LEU A 296 -7.81 -3.91 -20.42
C LEU A 296 -8.67 -5.18 -20.57
N TYR A 297 -8.37 -6.02 -21.56
CA TYR A 297 -9.08 -7.29 -21.81
C TYR A 297 -8.40 -8.52 -21.18
N GLN A 298 -9.15 -9.64 -21.17
CA GLN A 298 -9.01 -10.81 -20.29
C GLN A 298 -7.74 -11.70 -20.42
N GLU A 299 -6.64 -11.23 -21.02
CA GLU A 299 -5.49 -12.10 -21.32
C GLU A 299 -4.14 -11.49 -20.87
N ALA A 300 -3.82 -11.51 -19.57
CA ALA A 300 -2.44 -11.33 -19.06
C ALA A 300 -1.69 -10.02 -19.43
N GLY A 301 -2.40 -8.97 -19.89
CA GLY A 301 -1.79 -7.67 -20.12
C GLY A 301 -1.43 -6.98 -18.80
N SER A 302 -0.34 -6.20 -18.81
CA SER A 302 0.04 -5.38 -17.66
C SER A 302 0.09 -3.90 -18.02
N ILE A 303 -0.29 -3.05 -17.05
CA ILE A 303 -0.22 -1.61 -17.20
C ILE A 303 0.44 -0.97 -15.98
N LEU A 304 1.40 -0.07 -16.23
CA LEU A 304 1.85 0.92 -15.26
C LEU A 304 1.21 2.27 -15.61
N VAL A 305 0.43 2.80 -14.69
CA VAL A 305 -0.16 4.15 -14.74
C VAL A 305 0.56 5.00 -13.70
N SER A 306 1.39 5.95 -14.14
CA SER A 306 2.18 6.81 -13.24
C SER A 306 1.94 8.30 -13.50
N ASN A 307 1.86 9.12 -12.46
CA ASN A 307 1.66 10.57 -12.60
C ASN A 307 0.44 10.97 -13.46
N CYS A 308 -0.58 10.13 -13.56
CA CYS A 308 -1.75 10.37 -14.40
C CYS A 308 -2.92 10.97 -13.61
N ALA A 309 -3.87 11.58 -14.32
CA ALA A 309 -5.15 12.03 -13.80
C ALA A 309 -6.26 11.38 -14.64
N LEU A 310 -7.19 10.68 -13.99
CA LEU A 310 -8.29 9.96 -14.64
C LEU A 310 -9.59 10.48 -14.05
N GLU A 311 -10.16 11.46 -14.73
CA GLU A 311 -11.20 12.30 -14.16
C GLU A 311 -12.48 12.30 -14.98
N SER A 312 -13.65 12.24 -14.33
CA SER A 312 -14.95 12.39 -15.01
C SER A 312 -15.20 11.36 -16.14
N ASN A 313 -14.63 10.16 -16.03
CA ASN A 313 -14.91 9.06 -16.96
C ASN A 313 -16.11 8.24 -16.49
N GLY A 314 -16.50 7.22 -17.25
CA GLY A 314 -17.39 6.18 -16.72
C GLY A 314 -16.71 5.47 -15.53
N THR A 315 -15.59 4.80 -15.76
CA THR A 315 -14.70 4.18 -14.79
C THR A 315 -13.29 4.74 -14.99
N GLY A 316 -12.50 4.91 -13.94
CA GLY A 316 -11.10 5.33 -14.13
C GLY A 316 -10.31 4.26 -14.88
N ILE A 317 -10.14 3.09 -14.25
CA ILE A 317 -9.47 1.92 -14.83
C ILE A 317 -10.41 0.73 -14.77
N ALA A 318 -10.65 0.08 -15.91
CA ALA A 318 -11.44 -1.13 -16.03
C ALA A 318 -10.60 -2.26 -16.63
N ALA A 319 -10.11 -3.16 -15.77
CA ALA A 319 -9.27 -4.28 -16.14
C ALA A 319 -9.96 -5.62 -15.82
N TYR A 320 -10.07 -6.47 -16.84
CA TYR A 320 -10.81 -7.73 -16.73
C TYR A 320 -9.88 -8.94 -16.84
N GLY A 321 -10.24 -10.04 -16.18
CA GLY A 321 -9.49 -11.30 -16.25
C GLY A 321 -8.16 -11.22 -15.51
N GLN A 322 -7.16 -11.98 -15.97
CA GLN A 322 -5.84 -12.06 -15.34
C GLN A 322 -4.94 -10.87 -15.70
N THR A 323 -5.38 -9.65 -15.47
CA THR A 323 -4.63 -8.43 -15.81
C THR A 323 -3.82 -7.90 -14.63
N HIS A 324 -2.71 -7.22 -14.89
CA HIS A 324 -1.84 -6.69 -13.84
C HIS A 324 -1.78 -5.16 -13.91
N VAL A 325 -2.34 -4.49 -12.92
CA VAL A 325 -2.47 -3.03 -12.89
C VAL A 325 -1.61 -2.46 -11.77
N ARG A 326 -0.73 -1.52 -12.12
CA ARG A 326 0.04 -0.70 -11.17
C ARG A 326 -0.35 0.76 -11.34
N VAL A 327 -0.73 1.42 -10.25
CA VAL A 327 -1.11 2.83 -10.20
C VAL A 327 -0.21 3.53 -9.19
N MET A 328 0.57 4.49 -9.66
CA MET A 328 1.55 5.22 -8.85
C MET A 328 1.39 6.73 -9.05
N ASP A 329 1.50 7.50 -7.97
CA ASP A 329 1.52 8.98 -8.02
C ASP A 329 0.35 9.59 -8.83
N SER A 330 -0.80 8.92 -8.85
CA SER A 330 -1.88 9.24 -9.78
C SER A 330 -3.16 9.65 -9.05
N VAL A 331 -4.01 10.39 -9.76
CA VAL A 331 -5.32 10.83 -9.27
C VAL A 331 -6.40 10.16 -10.11
N ILE A 332 -7.33 9.48 -9.46
CA ILE A 332 -8.48 8.84 -10.09
C ILE A 332 -9.72 9.35 -9.37
N SER A 333 -10.44 10.28 -10.00
CA SER A 333 -11.54 10.95 -9.31
C SER A 333 -12.73 11.33 -10.16
N ASP A 334 -13.85 11.59 -9.48
CA ASP A 334 -15.06 12.14 -10.08
C ASP A 334 -15.62 11.25 -11.20
N ASN A 335 -15.31 9.95 -11.21
CA ASN A 335 -15.82 9.03 -12.21
C ASN A 335 -17.27 8.62 -11.87
N ARG A 336 -18.07 8.44 -12.93
CA ARG A 336 -19.50 8.10 -12.81
C ARG A 336 -19.76 6.69 -12.30
N GLY A 337 -18.74 5.84 -12.30
CA GLY A 337 -18.71 4.45 -11.88
C GLY A 337 -17.59 4.24 -10.86
N LEU A 338 -16.82 3.15 -11.02
CA LEU A 338 -15.70 2.82 -10.14
C LEU A 338 -14.48 3.72 -10.42
N GLY A 339 -13.66 3.96 -9.41
CA GLY A 339 -12.31 4.49 -9.63
C GLY A 339 -11.44 3.46 -10.34
N ILE A 340 -11.27 2.30 -9.70
CA ILE A 340 -10.49 1.17 -10.23
C ILE A 340 -11.32 -0.10 -10.13
N PHE A 341 -11.39 -0.85 -11.23
CA PHE A 341 -11.88 -2.22 -11.28
C PHE A 341 -10.78 -3.14 -11.82
N VAL A 342 -10.38 -4.14 -11.02
CA VAL A 342 -9.50 -5.24 -11.46
C VAL A 342 -10.12 -6.55 -11.04
N GLY A 343 -10.55 -7.37 -12.00
CA GLY A 343 -11.08 -8.68 -11.62
C GLY A 343 -11.91 -9.34 -12.70
N HIS A 344 -12.70 -10.31 -12.28
CA HIS A 344 -13.52 -11.12 -13.16
C HIS A 344 -14.93 -11.32 -12.58
N TYR A 345 -15.93 -11.45 -13.45
CA TYR A 345 -17.32 -11.74 -13.05
C TYR A 345 -17.54 -13.22 -12.69
N PHE A 346 -16.56 -14.09 -12.97
CA PHE A 346 -16.62 -15.53 -12.71
C PHE A 346 -15.36 -15.97 -11.92
N SER A 347 -15.51 -17.03 -11.13
CA SER A 347 -14.62 -17.58 -10.08
C SER A 347 -13.19 -18.01 -10.47
N ASP A 348 -12.55 -17.38 -11.45
CA ASP A 348 -11.13 -17.58 -11.77
C ASP A 348 -10.24 -16.68 -10.89
N PRO A 349 -9.01 -17.09 -10.57
CA PRO A 349 -8.08 -16.25 -9.82
C PRO A 349 -7.86 -14.95 -10.60
N GLY A 350 -8.32 -13.85 -10.00
CA GLY A 350 -8.27 -12.52 -10.60
C GLY A 350 -6.86 -12.01 -10.84
N GLY A 351 -6.78 -10.83 -11.46
CA GLY A 351 -5.54 -10.13 -11.73
C GLY A 351 -4.77 -9.69 -10.48
N SER A 352 -3.77 -8.82 -10.68
CA SER A 352 -3.13 -8.12 -9.56
C SER A 352 -3.33 -6.61 -9.66
N LEU A 353 -3.49 -5.98 -8.51
CA LEU A 353 -3.59 -4.54 -8.37
C LEU A 353 -2.56 -4.04 -7.36
N LEU A 354 -1.74 -3.07 -7.76
CA LEU A 354 -0.93 -2.25 -6.87
C LEU A 354 -1.37 -0.80 -6.99
N VAL A 355 -1.75 -0.18 -5.87
CA VAL A 355 -2.01 1.26 -5.77
C VAL A 355 -1.06 1.84 -4.75
N GLU A 356 -0.24 2.80 -5.18
CA GLU A 356 0.79 3.40 -4.36
C GLU A 356 0.80 4.93 -4.51
N ASN A 357 0.89 5.64 -3.39
CA ASN A 357 0.98 7.11 -3.36
C ASN A 357 -0.06 7.82 -4.25
N SER A 358 -1.28 7.31 -4.28
CA SER A 358 -2.31 7.75 -5.24
C SER A 358 -3.58 8.21 -4.53
N THR A 359 -4.39 9.01 -5.22
CA THR A 359 -5.67 9.51 -4.71
C THR A 359 -6.82 8.92 -5.52
N ILE A 360 -7.68 8.14 -4.87
CA ILE A 360 -8.89 7.54 -5.45
C ILE A 360 -10.09 8.16 -4.74
N ALA A 361 -10.77 9.10 -5.39
CA ALA A 361 -11.76 9.93 -4.69
C ALA A 361 -13.01 10.31 -5.48
N ARG A 362 -14.13 10.49 -4.79
CA ARG A 362 -15.40 11.00 -5.38
C ARG A 362 -15.94 10.17 -6.54
N ASN A 363 -15.70 8.86 -6.54
CA ASN A 363 -16.25 7.94 -7.53
C ASN A 363 -17.63 7.42 -7.08
N LEU A 364 -18.59 7.29 -8.01
CA LEU A 364 -20.00 7.07 -7.69
C LEU A 364 -20.44 5.59 -7.56
N SER A 365 -19.56 4.63 -7.90
CA SER A 365 -19.85 3.19 -7.69
C SER A 365 -18.76 2.48 -6.88
N GLY A 366 -17.96 3.24 -6.13
CA GLY A 366 -16.87 2.76 -5.28
C GLY A 366 -15.50 3.26 -5.74
N GLY A 367 -14.54 3.28 -4.81
CA GLY A 367 -13.16 3.67 -5.08
C GLY A 367 -12.41 2.57 -5.81
N ILE A 368 -12.18 1.45 -5.12
CA ILE A 368 -11.42 0.31 -5.63
C ILE A 368 -12.27 -0.95 -5.51
N ASN A 369 -12.37 -1.71 -6.59
CA ASN A 369 -12.93 -3.06 -6.60
C ASN A 369 -11.89 -4.00 -7.21
N SER A 370 -11.38 -4.93 -6.41
CA SER A 370 -10.30 -5.82 -6.82
C SER A 370 -10.55 -7.27 -6.39
N SER A 371 -10.45 -8.21 -7.32
CA SER A 371 -10.32 -9.63 -7.02
C SER A 371 -8.94 -10.17 -7.43
N GLY A 372 -8.34 -11.00 -6.58
CA GLY A 372 -6.98 -11.51 -6.76
C GLY A 372 -5.98 -10.93 -5.76
N THR A 373 -4.75 -10.65 -6.22
CA THR A 373 -3.70 -10.10 -5.35
C THR A 373 -3.76 -8.58 -5.34
N THR A 374 -4.01 -7.97 -4.18
CA THR A 374 -4.20 -6.52 -4.08
C THR A 374 -3.24 -5.90 -3.06
N THR A 375 -2.50 -4.88 -3.47
CA THR A 375 -1.69 -4.04 -2.57
C THR A 375 -2.14 -2.59 -2.69
N ILE A 376 -2.44 -1.96 -1.56
CA ILE A 376 -2.80 -0.54 -1.48
C ILE A 376 -1.91 0.08 -0.41
N THR A 377 -1.07 1.03 -0.79
CA THR A 377 -0.13 1.64 0.15
C THR A 377 -0.04 3.16 -0.02
N ARG A 378 0.12 3.87 1.11
CA ARG A 378 0.39 5.32 1.16
C ARG A 378 -0.60 6.16 0.35
N SER A 379 -1.84 5.70 0.23
CA SER A 379 -2.84 6.26 -0.68
C SER A 379 -4.02 6.90 0.05
N LEU A 380 -4.67 7.82 -0.63
CA LEU A 380 -5.88 8.49 -0.18
C LEU A 380 -7.10 7.86 -0.86
N ILE A 381 -8.01 7.28 -0.08
CA ILE A 381 -9.27 6.71 -0.58
C ILE A 381 -10.43 7.47 0.06
N ALA A 382 -11.05 8.38 -0.69
CA ALA A 382 -11.88 9.40 -0.07
C ALA A 382 -13.19 9.69 -0.80
N GLN A 383 -14.28 9.86 -0.03
CA GLN A 383 -15.55 10.38 -0.56
C GLN A 383 -16.13 9.57 -1.72
N ASN A 384 -15.79 8.29 -1.81
CA ASN A 384 -16.39 7.40 -2.78
C ASN A 384 -17.76 6.94 -2.28
N ALA A 385 -18.71 6.77 -3.19
CA ALA A 385 -20.05 6.27 -2.89
C ALA A 385 -20.27 4.95 -3.64
N SER A 386 -20.95 3.99 -3.02
CA SER A 386 -21.31 2.72 -3.65
C SER A 386 -22.70 2.26 -3.21
N SER A 387 -23.46 1.66 -4.13
CA SER A 387 -24.70 0.93 -3.79
C SER A 387 -24.45 -0.53 -3.41
N ALA A 388 -23.19 -0.95 -3.38
CA ALA A 388 -22.73 -2.30 -3.03
C ALA A 388 -21.61 -2.20 -1.97
N HIS A 389 -21.13 -3.34 -1.50
CA HIS A 389 -20.08 -3.40 -0.49
C HIS A 389 -18.81 -2.60 -0.84
N GLY A 390 -18.11 -2.08 0.16
CA GLY A 390 -16.74 -1.58 0.01
C GLY A 390 -16.62 -0.26 -0.75
N ALA A 391 -17.33 0.79 -0.31
CA ALA A 391 -17.33 2.06 -1.03
C ALA A 391 -15.93 2.67 -1.16
N GLY A 392 -15.09 2.59 -0.12
CA GLY A 392 -13.66 2.93 -0.24
C GLY A 392 -12.91 1.88 -1.06
N ALA A 393 -12.77 0.67 -0.52
CA ALA A 393 -12.23 -0.47 -1.26
C ALA A 393 -12.97 -1.77 -0.95
N TRP A 394 -13.30 -2.50 -2.00
CA TRP A 394 -13.75 -3.88 -1.98
C TRP A 394 -12.61 -4.77 -2.47
N VAL A 395 -12.15 -5.70 -1.63
CA VAL A 395 -11.07 -6.64 -1.96
C VAL A 395 -11.49 -8.07 -1.68
N ASN A 396 -11.29 -8.95 -2.66
CA ASN A 396 -11.47 -10.39 -2.50
C ASN A 396 -10.20 -11.13 -2.95
N GLY A 397 -9.51 -11.78 -1.99
CA GLY A 397 -8.24 -12.46 -2.24
C GLY A 397 -7.09 -11.94 -1.36
N THR A 398 -5.88 -12.45 -1.60
CA THR A 398 -4.66 -12.05 -0.87
C THR A 398 -4.44 -10.54 -0.98
N SER A 399 -4.38 -9.86 0.16
CA SER A 399 -4.41 -8.39 0.19
C SER A 399 -3.47 -7.79 1.23
N LEU A 400 -2.78 -6.72 0.85
CA LEU A 400 -1.93 -5.90 1.71
C LEU A 400 -2.38 -4.44 1.66
N ILE A 401 -2.97 -3.95 2.73
CA ILE A 401 -3.51 -2.58 2.82
C ILE A 401 -2.77 -1.85 3.93
N LEU A 402 -1.83 -0.99 3.55
CA LEU A 402 -0.87 -0.39 4.49
C LEU A 402 -0.82 1.14 4.40
N ASP A 403 -0.74 1.80 5.55
CA ASP A 403 -0.35 3.22 5.62
C ASP A 403 -1.27 4.16 4.80
N ASN A 404 -2.56 3.81 4.65
CA ASN A 404 -3.53 4.58 3.88
C ASN A 404 -4.39 5.49 4.76
N LEU A 405 -4.96 6.52 4.13
CA LEU A 405 -6.05 7.30 4.70
C LEU A 405 -7.34 6.99 3.93
N ILE A 406 -8.29 6.37 4.63
CA ILE A 406 -9.57 5.92 4.08
C ILE A 406 -10.66 6.72 4.78
N LEU A 407 -11.20 7.74 4.10
CA LEU A 407 -12.10 8.68 4.75
C LEU A 407 -13.40 9.00 4.01
N ASN A 408 -14.47 9.15 4.77
CA ASN A 408 -15.76 9.67 4.30
C ASN A 408 -16.33 8.93 3.10
N ASN A 409 -16.06 7.64 2.96
CA ASN A 409 -16.68 6.80 1.94
C ASN A 409 -18.06 6.33 2.43
N THR A 410 -19.00 6.14 1.52
CA THR A 410 -20.39 5.78 1.84
C THR A 410 -20.84 4.58 1.01
N SER A 411 -21.07 3.45 1.66
CA SER A 411 -21.73 2.28 1.07
C SER A 411 -23.20 2.24 1.48
N GLN A 412 -24.08 1.73 0.62
CA GLN A 412 -25.46 1.37 0.98
C GLN A 412 -25.59 -0.08 1.49
N ASP A 413 -24.46 -0.80 1.56
CA ASP A 413 -24.34 -2.20 1.97
C ASP A 413 -23.15 -2.29 2.96
N ASP A 414 -22.49 -3.44 3.09
CA ASP A 414 -21.39 -3.60 4.06
C ASP A 414 -20.07 -2.89 3.68
N GLY A 415 -19.35 -2.38 4.68
CA GLY A 415 -17.97 -1.91 4.52
C GLY A 415 -17.89 -0.52 3.89
N GLY A 416 -18.08 0.52 4.69
CA GLY A 416 -18.04 1.90 4.20
C GLY A 416 -16.63 2.27 3.74
N GLY A 417 -15.66 2.06 4.63
CA GLY A 417 -14.24 2.21 4.31
C GLY A 417 -13.71 1.02 3.53
N LEU A 418 -13.71 -0.15 4.15
CA LEU A 418 -13.18 -1.39 3.58
C LEU A 418 -14.20 -2.53 3.65
N ALA A 419 -14.36 -3.27 2.56
CA ALA A 419 -15.00 -4.59 2.53
C ALA A 419 -13.96 -5.63 2.11
N ILE A 420 -13.66 -6.57 3.00
CA ILE A 420 -12.61 -7.56 2.85
C ILE A 420 -13.22 -8.93 2.83
N LEU A 421 -12.98 -9.67 1.75
CA LEU A 421 -13.60 -10.95 1.49
C LEU A 421 -12.55 -12.01 1.19
N SER A 422 -12.82 -13.23 1.63
CA SER A 422 -11.93 -14.38 1.43
C SER A 422 -12.74 -15.60 0.96
N TYR A 423 -13.45 -15.43 -0.15
CA TYR A 423 -14.44 -16.41 -0.59
C TYR A 423 -13.86 -17.56 -1.42
N ASP A 424 -12.69 -17.39 -2.04
CA ASP A 424 -12.35 -18.19 -3.21
C ASP A 424 -11.28 -19.28 -3.04
N GLN A 425 -10.37 -19.29 -2.05
CA GLN A 425 -9.19 -20.18 -2.13
C GLN A 425 -8.64 -20.75 -0.81
N GLY A 426 -9.24 -20.44 0.34
CA GLY A 426 -8.90 -21.02 1.64
C GLY A 426 -7.44 -20.88 2.11
N THR A 427 -6.62 -20.10 1.40
CA THR A 427 -5.17 -19.89 1.59
C THR A 427 -4.77 -18.41 1.55
N GLU A 428 -5.77 -17.53 1.46
CA GLU A 428 -5.60 -16.09 1.39
C GLU A 428 -4.91 -15.56 2.65
N ARG A 429 -3.99 -14.62 2.45
CA ARG A 429 -3.39 -13.82 3.50
C ARG A 429 -3.81 -12.38 3.32
N ILE A 430 -4.53 -11.86 4.31
CA ILE A 430 -4.98 -10.48 4.29
C ILE A 430 -4.34 -9.76 5.46
N HIS A 431 -3.71 -8.63 5.18
CA HIS A 431 -3.08 -7.79 6.18
C HIS A 431 -3.48 -6.33 5.98
N VAL A 432 -4.19 -5.78 6.97
CA VAL A 432 -4.61 -4.39 7.03
C VAL A 432 -3.86 -3.74 8.18
N ALA A 433 -2.90 -2.86 7.90
CA ALA A 433 -2.13 -2.25 8.96
C ALA A 433 -1.77 -0.79 8.78
N ARG A 434 -1.68 -0.08 9.92
CA ARG A 434 -1.26 1.33 9.98
C ARG A 434 -2.12 2.28 9.14
N ASN A 435 -3.38 1.91 8.90
CA ASN A 435 -4.32 2.77 8.19
C ASN A 435 -5.08 3.68 9.18
N GLU A 436 -5.46 4.86 8.69
CA GLU A 436 -6.46 5.69 9.35
C GLU A 436 -7.78 5.60 8.58
N ILE A 437 -8.77 4.94 9.20
CA ILE A 437 -10.09 4.65 8.63
C ILE A 437 -11.11 5.47 9.39
N ARG A 438 -11.65 6.54 8.77
CA ARG A 438 -12.51 7.48 9.50
C ARG A 438 -13.66 8.09 8.73
N GLY A 439 -14.76 8.37 9.44
CA GLY A 439 -15.91 9.07 8.87
C GLY A 439 -16.66 8.27 7.80
N ASN A 440 -16.38 6.97 7.66
CA ASN A 440 -17.03 6.14 6.66
C ASN A 440 -18.41 5.68 7.16
N LEU A 441 -19.32 5.46 6.21
CA LEU A 441 -20.72 5.08 6.44
C LEU A 441 -21.08 3.83 5.62
N ALA A 442 -21.80 2.89 6.21
CA ALA A 442 -22.30 1.67 5.56
C ALA A 442 -23.56 1.13 6.25
N GLU A 443 -24.25 0.15 5.67
CA GLU A 443 -25.33 -0.56 6.38
C GLU A 443 -24.76 -1.34 7.59
N ASN A 444 -23.68 -2.09 7.37
CA ASN A 444 -22.86 -2.68 8.43
C ASN A 444 -21.37 -2.41 8.21
N GLY A 445 -20.57 -2.49 9.28
CA GLY A 445 -19.12 -2.38 9.14
C GLY A 445 -18.70 -1.00 8.61
N GLY A 446 -19.16 0.08 9.25
CA GLY A 446 -18.93 1.47 8.81
C GLY A 446 -17.46 1.72 8.44
N GLY A 447 -16.55 1.39 9.36
CA GLY A 447 -15.12 1.40 9.10
C GLY A 447 -14.69 0.24 8.20
N MET A 448 -14.98 -0.99 8.64
CA MET A 448 -14.57 -2.19 7.95
C MET A 448 -15.55 -3.35 8.12
N PHE A 449 -15.77 -4.08 7.03
CA PHE A 449 -16.46 -5.37 7.00
C PHE A 449 -15.47 -6.48 6.62
N LEU A 450 -15.42 -7.54 7.43
CA LEU A 450 -14.64 -8.75 7.19
C LEU A 450 -15.58 -9.92 6.91
N GLY A 451 -15.81 -10.24 5.64
CA GLY A 451 -16.59 -11.40 5.20
C GLY A 451 -15.69 -12.62 4.97
N LEU A 452 -15.51 -13.43 6.02
CA LEU A 452 -14.51 -14.50 6.08
C LEU A 452 -15.14 -15.89 5.89
N ASN A 453 -14.95 -16.50 4.71
CA ASN A 453 -15.42 -17.86 4.45
C ASN A 453 -14.51 -18.97 5.00
N SER A 454 -15.11 -20.15 5.16
CA SER A 454 -14.75 -21.25 6.07
C SER A 454 -13.49 -22.08 5.76
N GLY A 455 -12.45 -21.53 5.14
CA GLY A 455 -11.15 -22.22 5.04
C GLY A 455 -10.45 -22.31 6.42
N PRO A 456 -9.77 -23.40 6.78
CA PRO A 456 -9.00 -23.50 8.03
C PRO A 456 -7.67 -22.72 8.00
N ALA A 457 -7.28 -22.16 6.86
CA ALA A 457 -5.98 -21.51 6.65
C ALA A 457 -6.06 -20.05 6.18
N VAL A 458 -7.26 -19.45 6.12
CA VAL A 458 -7.40 -18.01 5.88
C VAL A 458 -6.95 -17.27 7.14
N THR A 459 -6.02 -16.35 6.97
CA THR A 459 -5.56 -15.47 8.07
C THR A 459 -5.79 -14.02 7.65
N THR A 460 -6.72 -13.37 8.36
CA THR A 460 -6.98 -11.93 8.21
C THR A 460 -6.44 -11.23 9.43
N LEU A 461 -5.37 -10.46 9.24
CA LEU A 461 -4.71 -9.69 10.28
C LEU A 461 -5.07 -8.22 10.11
N VAL A 462 -5.67 -7.65 11.15
CA VAL A 462 -5.98 -6.22 11.26
C VAL A 462 -5.15 -5.68 12.41
N GLU A 463 -4.10 -4.92 12.11
CA GLU A 463 -3.19 -4.43 13.14
C GLU A 463 -2.80 -2.97 13.06
N SER A 464 -2.63 -2.33 14.22
CA SER A 464 -2.09 -0.96 14.30
C SER A 464 -2.89 0.08 13.50
N ASN A 465 -4.20 -0.12 13.31
CA ASN A 465 -5.07 0.83 12.61
C ASN A 465 -5.76 1.78 13.60
N ARG A 466 -6.09 2.98 13.11
CA ARG A 466 -7.00 3.92 13.76
C ARG A 466 -8.34 3.89 13.05
N ILE A 467 -9.34 3.27 13.67
CA ILE A 467 -10.69 3.09 13.12
C ILE A 467 -11.63 3.96 13.94
N ILE A 468 -11.87 5.18 13.45
CA ILE A 468 -12.48 6.23 14.27
C ILE A 468 -13.60 6.98 13.57
N ASN A 469 -14.65 7.36 14.31
CA ASN A 469 -15.77 8.15 13.80
C ASN A 469 -16.48 7.53 12.58
N ASN A 470 -16.44 6.22 12.41
CA ASN A 470 -17.22 5.55 11.37
C ASN A 470 -18.62 5.23 11.90
N ALA A 471 -19.58 5.05 11.01
CA ALA A 471 -20.97 4.86 11.39
C ALA A 471 -21.68 3.80 10.55
N THR A 472 -22.74 3.21 11.11
CA THR A 472 -23.76 2.50 10.33
C THR A 472 -24.92 3.43 9.97
N SER A 473 -25.55 3.24 8.81
CA SER A 473 -26.73 4.00 8.37
C SER A 473 -28.02 3.54 9.03
N ASP A 474 -28.05 2.26 9.42
CA ASP A 474 -29.19 1.60 10.03
C ASP A 474 -28.82 1.04 11.41
N ASP A 475 -29.84 0.56 12.12
CA ASP A 475 -29.84 -0.05 13.47
C ASP A 475 -29.02 -1.37 13.56
N TRP A 476 -27.95 -1.48 12.80
CA TRP A 476 -27.21 -2.71 12.54
C TRP A 476 -25.76 -2.59 13.02
N CYS A 477 -24.96 -3.62 12.74
CA CYS A 477 -23.80 -3.96 13.54
C CYS A 477 -22.47 -3.37 13.04
N GLY A 478 -21.57 -3.04 13.98
CA GLY A 478 -20.15 -2.83 13.67
C GLY A 478 -19.85 -1.45 13.09
N GLY A 479 -20.09 -0.38 13.86
CA GLY A 479 -19.70 0.97 13.45
C GLY A 479 -18.22 1.05 13.09
N GLY A 480 -17.35 0.45 13.92
CA GLY A 480 -15.93 0.28 13.66
C GLY A 480 -15.64 -0.91 12.75
N ILE A 481 -15.80 -2.12 13.29
CA ILE A 481 -15.51 -3.38 12.57
C ILE A 481 -16.69 -4.34 12.70
N LEU A 482 -17.12 -4.90 11.56
CA LEU A 482 -17.92 -6.10 11.53
C LEU A 482 -17.07 -7.29 11.08
N ILE A 483 -17.09 -8.37 11.87
CA ILE A 483 -16.48 -9.66 11.55
C ILE A 483 -17.59 -10.67 11.28
N ASP A 484 -17.75 -11.11 10.05
CA ASP A 484 -18.64 -12.20 9.67
C ASP A 484 -17.79 -13.42 9.28
N GLY A 485 -17.74 -14.42 10.17
CA GLY A 485 -16.94 -15.63 9.97
C GLY A 485 -15.81 -15.81 10.98
N ARG A 486 -14.70 -16.43 10.54
CA ARG A 486 -13.62 -16.93 11.42
C ARG A 486 -12.22 -16.64 10.89
N GLY A 487 -11.21 -16.70 11.76
CA GLY A 487 -9.79 -16.54 11.38
C GLY A 487 -9.30 -15.10 11.38
N ALA A 488 -10.10 -14.18 11.94
CA ALA A 488 -9.68 -12.79 12.14
C ALA A 488 -8.76 -12.68 13.36
N VAL A 489 -7.66 -11.97 13.21
CA VAL A 489 -6.82 -11.46 14.30
C VAL A 489 -6.88 -9.95 14.24
N VAL A 490 -7.63 -9.35 15.16
CA VAL A 490 -7.74 -7.90 15.33
C VAL A 490 -6.88 -7.53 16.52
N ARG A 491 -5.74 -6.87 16.29
CA ARG A 491 -4.83 -6.53 17.37
C ARG A 491 -4.23 -5.14 17.29
N ASN A 492 -3.86 -4.56 18.42
CA ASN A 492 -3.10 -3.30 18.42
C ASN A 492 -3.82 -2.12 17.76
N ASN A 493 -5.15 -2.15 17.66
CA ASN A 493 -5.92 -1.08 16.99
C ASN A 493 -6.52 -0.11 18.01
N ILE A 494 -6.67 1.14 17.60
CA ILE A 494 -7.55 2.11 18.26
C ILE A 494 -8.90 2.09 17.52
N ILE A 495 -9.96 1.73 18.22
CA ILE A 495 -11.33 1.66 17.71
C ILE A 495 -12.21 2.57 18.56
N ALA A 496 -12.45 3.79 18.10
CA ALA A 496 -13.04 4.81 18.97
C ALA A 496 -14.03 5.74 18.27
N ASN A 497 -15.03 6.21 19.04
CA ASN A 497 -16.07 7.13 18.57
C ASN A 497 -16.85 6.63 17.34
N ASN A 498 -16.86 5.33 17.08
CA ASN A 498 -17.68 4.78 16.01
C ASN A 498 -19.13 4.64 16.49
N MET A 499 -20.09 4.76 15.59
CA MET A 499 -21.52 4.82 15.90
C MET A 499 -22.28 3.66 15.25
N ALA A 500 -22.98 2.86 16.06
CA ALA A 500 -23.92 1.84 15.62
C ALA A 500 -24.95 1.58 16.72
N GLU A 501 -26.12 1.03 16.39
CA GLU A 501 -27.06 0.60 17.44
C GLU A 501 -26.49 -0.59 18.24
N TYR A 502 -25.91 -1.56 17.53
CA TYR A 502 -25.30 -2.75 18.11
C TYR A 502 -23.80 -2.80 17.74
N GLY A 503 -22.92 -2.88 18.73
CA GLY A 503 -21.47 -2.97 18.46
C GLY A 503 -20.89 -1.74 17.75
N GLY A 504 -20.89 -0.59 18.40
CA GLY A 504 -20.19 0.60 17.91
C GLY A 504 -18.70 0.30 17.68
N GLY A 505 -18.07 -0.46 18.58
CA GLY A 505 -16.69 -0.91 18.41
C GLY A 505 -16.57 -2.08 17.42
N ILE A 506 -16.69 -3.31 17.94
CA ILE A 506 -16.57 -4.55 17.16
C ILE A 506 -17.86 -5.36 17.30
N CYS A 507 -18.41 -5.82 16.17
CA CYS A 507 -19.43 -6.86 16.15
C CYS A 507 -18.91 -8.12 15.47
N THR A 508 -19.26 -9.28 16.01
CA THR A 508 -18.92 -10.58 15.42
C THR A 508 -20.16 -11.44 15.16
N TYR A 509 -20.32 -11.89 13.92
CA TYR A 509 -21.27 -12.93 13.49
C TYR A 509 -20.55 -14.28 13.32
N GLY A 510 -21.09 -15.32 13.95
CA GLY A 510 -20.57 -16.69 13.84
C GLY A 510 -21.03 -17.41 12.57
N SER A 511 -20.16 -18.25 12.01
CA SER A 511 -20.48 -19.18 10.92
C SER A 511 -20.59 -20.62 11.45
N SER A 512 -21.27 -21.52 10.72
CA SER A 512 -21.60 -22.89 11.16
C SER A 512 -20.41 -23.84 11.43
N ASN A 513 -19.16 -23.37 11.40
CA ASN A 513 -17.96 -24.21 11.37
C ASN A 513 -16.88 -23.75 12.39
N GLN A 514 -16.41 -24.66 13.25
CA GLN A 514 -15.38 -24.47 14.30
C GLN A 514 -14.16 -23.60 13.89
N GLY A 515 -14.00 -22.42 14.49
CA GLY A 515 -12.81 -21.56 14.30
C GLY A 515 -12.74 -20.42 15.32
N GLN A 516 -11.57 -19.77 15.39
CA GLN A 516 -11.27 -18.73 16.39
C GLN A 516 -11.11 -17.35 15.76
N ASN A 517 -11.63 -16.34 16.45
CA ASN A 517 -11.29 -14.94 16.24
C ASN A 517 -10.54 -14.43 17.46
N TRP A 518 -9.47 -13.67 17.22
CA TRP A 518 -8.61 -13.12 18.26
C TRP A 518 -8.74 -11.61 18.28
N ILE A 519 -9.08 -11.05 19.43
CA ILE A 519 -9.11 -9.61 19.67
C ILE A 519 -8.11 -9.34 20.80
N VAL A 520 -6.96 -8.78 20.45
CA VAL A 520 -5.79 -8.70 21.35
C VAL A 520 -5.19 -7.31 21.41
N ASN A 521 -4.93 -6.76 22.59
CA ASN A 521 -4.23 -5.47 22.70
C ASN A 521 -4.91 -4.33 21.91
N ASN A 522 -6.24 -4.26 21.87
CA ASN A 522 -6.95 -3.12 21.25
C ASN A 522 -7.41 -2.13 22.31
N THR A 523 -7.47 -0.84 21.94
CA THR A 523 -8.14 0.20 22.72
C THR A 523 -9.49 0.52 22.06
N ILE A 524 -10.59 0.05 22.66
CA ILE A 524 -11.96 0.12 22.14
C ILE A 524 -12.79 1.02 23.06
N VAL A 525 -12.92 2.29 22.71
CA VAL A 525 -13.42 3.31 23.65
C VAL A 525 -14.37 4.33 23.04
N ASP A 526 -15.26 4.85 23.87
CA ASP A 526 -16.18 5.95 23.52
C ASP A 526 -17.04 5.69 22.27
N ASN A 527 -17.29 4.41 21.94
CA ASN A 527 -18.13 4.10 20.79
C ASN A 527 -19.61 4.31 21.15
N GLY A 528 -20.36 4.86 20.21
CA GLY A 528 -21.82 4.89 20.23
C GLY A 528 -22.35 3.49 19.95
N GLY A 529 -22.89 2.83 20.97
CA GLY A 529 -23.26 1.41 20.94
C GLY A 529 -22.42 0.57 21.92
N ASP A 530 -22.38 -0.74 21.67
CA ASP A 530 -21.56 -1.66 22.49
C ASP A 530 -20.07 -1.60 22.11
N GLY A 531 -19.19 -1.88 23.07
CA GLY A 531 -17.76 -2.03 22.79
C GLY A 531 -17.48 -3.26 21.93
N ILE A 532 -17.87 -4.43 22.41
CA ILE A 532 -17.81 -5.71 21.68
C ILE A 532 -19.14 -6.44 21.84
N ILE A 533 -19.76 -6.86 20.73
CA ILE A 533 -20.95 -7.71 20.72
C ILE A 533 -20.73 -9.00 19.94
N ILE A 534 -21.22 -10.10 20.50
CA ILE A 534 -21.20 -11.45 19.93
C ILE A 534 -22.64 -11.85 19.61
N THR A 535 -23.03 -11.83 18.32
CA THR A 535 -24.44 -11.89 17.94
C THR A 535 -24.94 -13.27 17.52
N ASN A 536 -24.08 -14.24 17.15
CA ASN A 536 -24.52 -15.57 16.71
C ASN A 536 -23.60 -16.73 17.20
N PRO A 537 -24.12 -17.76 17.92
CA PRO A 537 -23.38 -18.85 18.59
C PRO A 537 -22.51 -19.82 17.83
N PHE A 538 -22.72 -20.04 16.53
CA PHE A 538 -22.29 -21.30 15.93
C PHE A 538 -20.78 -21.49 16.07
N ASP A 539 -20.33 -22.47 16.89
CA ASP A 539 -18.96 -22.95 17.18
C ASP A 539 -17.78 -21.92 17.16
N THR A 540 -18.07 -20.62 17.12
CA THR A 540 -17.10 -19.55 16.89
C THR A 540 -16.58 -19.10 18.23
N VAL A 541 -15.28 -19.22 18.38
CA VAL A 541 -14.60 -19.04 19.63
C VAL A 541 -13.86 -17.70 19.60
N LEU A 542 -14.30 -16.75 20.42
CA LEU A 542 -13.64 -15.46 20.58
C LEU A 542 -12.62 -15.54 21.72
N ARG A 543 -11.42 -15.04 21.43
CA ARG A 543 -10.34 -14.86 22.40
C ARG A 543 -10.13 -13.36 22.61
N LEU A 544 -10.47 -12.88 23.79
CA LEU A 544 -10.31 -11.49 24.24
C LEU A 544 -9.16 -11.43 25.24
N VAL A 545 -8.04 -10.83 24.83
CA VAL A 545 -6.81 -10.77 25.64
C VAL A 545 -6.22 -9.36 25.61
N ASN A 546 -5.80 -8.81 26.75
CA ASN A 546 -5.09 -7.52 26.83
C ASN A 546 -5.84 -6.31 26.25
N ASN A 547 -7.16 -6.33 26.12
CA ASN A 547 -7.88 -5.17 25.56
C ASN A 547 -8.23 -4.13 26.62
N ILE A 548 -8.36 -2.88 26.20
CA ILE A 548 -9.06 -1.82 26.95
C ILE A 548 -10.42 -1.61 26.29
N ILE A 549 -11.50 -1.76 27.05
CA ILE A 549 -12.89 -1.62 26.58
C ILE A 549 -13.63 -0.69 27.55
N ALA A 550 -13.76 0.58 27.21
CA ALA A 550 -14.21 1.57 28.19
C ALA A 550 -15.05 2.71 27.60
N GLY A 551 -15.96 3.25 28.42
CA GLY A 551 -16.71 4.48 28.09
C GLY A 551 -17.70 4.34 26.93
N ASN A 552 -18.02 3.12 26.47
CA ASN A 552 -18.98 2.94 25.38
C ASN A 552 -20.40 3.31 25.84
N SER A 553 -21.18 3.89 24.94
CA SER A 553 -22.49 4.48 25.27
C SER A 553 -23.57 3.44 25.57
N ASN A 554 -23.29 2.16 25.34
CA ASN A 554 -24.14 1.02 25.72
C ASN A 554 -23.36 0.06 26.62
N ARG A 555 -23.07 -1.18 26.19
CA ARG A 555 -22.43 -2.21 27.04
C ARG A 555 -20.96 -2.41 26.66
N GLY A 556 -20.17 -2.97 27.57
CA GLY A 556 -18.76 -3.29 27.33
C GLY A 556 -18.59 -4.51 26.42
N ILE A 557 -18.74 -5.70 27.01
CA ILE A 557 -18.69 -6.99 26.31
C ILE A 557 -20.05 -7.68 26.44
N VAL A 558 -20.61 -8.11 25.32
CA VAL A 558 -21.96 -8.69 25.23
C VAL A 558 -21.95 -10.01 24.48
N GLY A 559 -22.63 -11.02 25.03
CA GLY A 559 -22.95 -12.26 24.31
C GLY A 559 -24.45 -12.42 24.13
N TRP A 560 -24.96 -12.62 22.93
CA TRP A 560 -26.40 -12.87 22.76
C TRP A 560 -26.77 -14.25 23.34
N SER A 561 -27.94 -14.39 23.99
CA SER A 561 -28.45 -15.60 24.66
C SER A 561 -28.42 -16.93 23.90
N SER A 562 -28.21 -16.92 22.58
CA SER A 562 -28.02 -18.13 21.79
C SER A 562 -26.55 -18.57 21.75
N SER A 563 -25.59 -17.67 22.02
CA SER A 563 -24.13 -17.91 22.07
C SER A 563 -23.74 -19.01 23.07
N ASN A 564 -22.70 -19.80 22.78
CA ASN A 564 -22.05 -20.65 23.79
C ASN A 564 -21.06 -19.76 24.57
N PRO A 565 -21.47 -19.17 25.70
CA PRO A 565 -20.67 -18.16 26.38
C PRO A 565 -19.45 -18.80 27.07
N ASP A 566 -19.55 -20.09 27.40
CA ASP A 566 -18.50 -20.88 28.03
C ASP A 566 -17.35 -21.23 27.08
N ALA A 567 -17.54 -21.04 25.76
CA ALA A 567 -16.49 -21.25 24.76
C ALA A 567 -15.52 -20.06 24.65
N GLN A 568 -15.91 -18.89 25.15
CA GLN A 568 -15.15 -17.64 25.02
C GLN A 568 -14.01 -17.60 26.04
N THR A 569 -12.85 -17.08 25.64
CA THR A 569 -11.77 -16.76 26.60
C THR A 569 -11.71 -15.26 26.78
N VAL A 570 -11.89 -14.81 28.02
CA VAL A 570 -11.84 -13.40 28.40
C VAL A 570 -10.85 -13.27 29.55
N GLU A 571 -9.63 -12.82 29.24
CA GLU A 571 -8.53 -12.76 30.20
C GLU A 571 -7.70 -11.49 30.00
N TYR A 572 -7.18 -10.94 31.10
CA TYR A 572 -6.32 -9.75 31.08
C TYR A 572 -6.91 -8.57 30.29
N ASN A 573 -8.22 -8.32 30.37
CA ASN A 573 -8.84 -7.14 29.77
C ASN A 573 -9.18 -6.10 30.84
N LEU A 574 -9.02 -4.82 30.52
CA LEU A 574 -9.58 -3.72 31.30
C LEU A 574 -10.93 -3.36 30.70
N VAL A 575 -12.01 -3.58 31.47
CA VAL A 575 -13.38 -3.25 31.06
C VAL A 575 -14.00 -2.33 32.10
N TRP A 576 -14.35 -1.10 31.71
CA TRP A 576 -14.79 -0.10 32.67
C TRP A 576 -15.68 1.00 32.09
N GLY A 577 -16.70 1.38 32.87
CA GLY A 577 -17.45 2.61 32.66
C GLY A 577 -18.36 2.58 31.43
N ASN A 578 -18.81 1.39 31.01
CA ASN A 578 -19.79 1.25 29.94
C ASN A 578 -21.22 1.45 30.49
N SER A 579 -22.04 2.24 29.80
CA SER A 579 -23.30 2.81 30.34
C SER A 579 -24.32 1.79 30.84
N ASN A 580 -24.44 0.65 30.16
CA ASN A 580 -25.42 -0.40 30.44
C ASN A 580 -24.78 -1.71 30.94
N GLY A 581 -23.54 -1.64 31.43
CA GLY A 581 -22.82 -2.76 32.05
C GLY A 581 -21.59 -3.19 31.28
N ASP A 582 -20.55 -3.58 32.03
CA ASP A 582 -19.25 -3.99 31.48
C ASP A 582 -19.28 -5.40 30.90
N TYR A 583 -20.02 -6.32 31.54
CA TYR A 583 -20.24 -7.69 31.07
C TYR A 583 -21.74 -7.97 31.08
N VAL A 584 -22.33 -8.22 29.90
CA VAL A 584 -23.77 -8.46 29.75
C VAL A 584 -24.01 -9.75 28.98
N ASP A 585 -24.88 -10.61 29.52
CA ASP A 585 -25.23 -11.90 28.94
C ASP A 585 -24.03 -12.84 28.68
N ILE A 586 -22.93 -12.58 29.38
CA ILE A 586 -21.75 -13.44 29.55
C ILE A 586 -21.37 -13.46 31.03
N PRO A 587 -20.59 -14.45 31.50
CA PRO A 587 -20.09 -14.46 32.87
C PRO A 587 -19.39 -13.14 33.22
N ASN A 588 -19.65 -12.63 34.43
CA ASN A 588 -18.94 -11.46 34.93
C ASN A 588 -17.48 -11.84 35.22
N MET A 589 -16.55 -11.26 34.46
CA MET A 589 -15.13 -11.58 34.56
C MET A 589 -14.33 -10.62 35.46
N THR A 590 -15.01 -9.69 36.14
CA THR A 590 -14.35 -8.69 37.01
C THR A 590 -13.45 -9.34 38.05
N GLY A 591 -12.14 -9.05 38.01
CA GLY A 591 -11.15 -9.58 38.95
C GLY A 591 -10.78 -11.04 38.74
N PHE A 592 -11.28 -11.70 37.70
CA PHE A 592 -10.93 -13.07 37.31
C PHE A 592 -9.94 -13.07 36.15
N ASN A 593 -9.00 -14.02 36.11
CA ASN A 593 -8.03 -14.19 35.02
C ASN A 593 -7.33 -12.89 34.57
N GLY A 594 -6.95 -12.04 35.53
CA GLY A 594 -6.25 -10.79 35.26
C GLY A 594 -7.13 -9.64 34.72
N ASN A 595 -8.45 -9.82 34.57
CA ASN A 595 -9.33 -8.74 34.11
C ASN A 595 -9.49 -7.63 35.17
N ILE A 596 -9.46 -6.38 34.72
CA ILE A 596 -9.47 -5.17 35.54
C ILE A 596 -10.77 -4.39 35.31
N SER A 597 -11.39 -3.92 36.40
CA SER A 597 -12.53 -2.99 36.35
C SER A 597 -12.17 -1.70 37.08
N GLN A 598 -11.37 -0.86 36.41
CA GLN A 598 -10.90 0.43 36.90
C GLN A 598 -10.76 1.41 35.71
N PRO A 599 -10.82 2.74 35.95
CA PRO A 599 -10.64 3.72 34.89
C PRO A 599 -9.31 3.52 34.15
N PRO A 600 -9.28 3.50 32.80
CA PRO A 600 -8.05 3.28 32.05
C PRO A 600 -7.10 4.47 32.04
N LEU A 601 -7.54 5.65 32.51
CA LEU A 601 -6.75 6.89 32.57
C LEU A 601 -6.09 7.24 31.23
N LEU A 602 -6.89 7.22 30.15
CA LEU A 602 -6.42 7.57 28.82
C LEU A 602 -6.20 9.08 28.67
N VAL A 603 -5.20 9.47 27.90
CA VAL A 603 -4.76 10.85 27.65
C VAL A 603 -4.70 11.15 26.16
N ASN A 604 -4.77 12.43 25.83
CA ASN A 604 -4.67 12.92 24.46
C ASN A 604 -3.21 12.95 23.99
N ARG A 605 -2.86 12.07 23.06
CA ARG A 605 -1.60 12.07 22.30
C ARG A 605 -1.90 11.84 20.82
N PHE A 606 -0.99 12.25 19.93
CA PHE A 606 -1.08 11.98 18.48
C PHE A 606 -2.46 12.26 17.82
N GLY A 607 -3.19 13.24 18.34
CA GLY A 607 -4.49 13.64 17.81
C GLY A 607 -5.71 12.87 18.35
N GLY A 608 -5.62 12.18 19.49
CA GLY A 608 -6.81 11.68 20.20
C GLY A 608 -6.57 11.10 21.61
N PRO A 609 -7.64 10.96 22.43
CA PRO A 609 -7.59 10.60 23.85
C PRO A 609 -7.53 9.08 24.11
N TRP A 610 -6.61 8.36 23.46
CA TRP A 610 -6.65 6.88 23.43
C TRP A 610 -5.38 6.21 23.95
N TYR A 611 -4.49 6.98 24.57
CA TYR A 611 -3.17 6.55 24.97
C TYR A 611 -3.05 6.49 26.49
N LEU A 612 -2.24 5.60 27.03
CA LEU A 612 -2.07 5.40 28.47
C LEU A 612 -1.44 6.62 29.12
N GLY A 613 -2.11 7.13 30.17
CA GLY A 613 -1.56 8.14 31.05
C GLY A 613 -0.85 7.55 32.26
N ALA A 614 -0.01 8.36 32.91
CA ALA A 614 0.66 8.00 34.14
C ALA A 614 -0.33 7.47 35.21
N GLY A 615 0.01 6.31 35.79
CA GLY A 615 -0.79 5.66 36.82
C GLY A 615 -1.99 4.86 36.31
N SER A 616 -2.12 4.68 35.00
CA SER A 616 -3.13 3.78 34.44
C SER A 616 -2.99 2.37 35.01
N PRO A 617 -4.09 1.73 35.42
CA PRO A 617 -4.07 0.33 35.87
C PRO A 617 -3.85 -0.67 34.72
N ALA A 618 -3.81 -0.22 33.47
CA ALA A 618 -3.48 -1.04 32.31
C ALA A 618 -1.96 -1.25 32.13
N ILE A 619 -1.13 -0.42 32.77
CA ILE A 619 0.33 -0.50 32.69
C ILE A 619 0.81 -1.77 33.40
N ASP A 620 1.63 -2.56 32.72
CA ASP A 620 2.26 -3.82 33.15
C ASP A 620 1.28 -4.87 33.63
N ALA A 621 0.05 -4.80 33.13
CA ALA A 621 -1.07 -5.59 33.63
C ALA A 621 -1.54 -6.68 32.65
N GLY A 622 -1.05 -6.66 31.40
CA GLY A 622 -1.37 -7.64 30.39
C GLY A 622 -0.50 -8.90 30.44
N ILE A 623 -0.82 -9.88 29.61
CA ILE A 623 -0.03 -11.10 29.43
C ILE A 623 0.78 -11.05 28.12
N ASN A 624 2.08 -11.38 28.18
CA ASN A 624 2.98 -11.29 27.01
C ASN A 624 2.60 -12.27 25.88
N GLN A 625 1.86 -13.32 26.20
CA GLN A 625 1.41 -14.30 25.23
C GLN A 625 0.42 -13.65 24.26
N HIS A 626 0.62 -13.85 22.95
CA HIS A 626 -0.22 -13.31 21.85
C HIS A 626 -0.10 -11.81 21.57
N ALA A 627 0.59 -11.05 22.43
CA ALA A 627 0.85 -9.64 22.20
C ALA A 627 1.72 -9.42 20.94
N PRO A 628 1.47 -8.35 20.16
CA PRO A 628 2.35 -7.96 19.06
C PRO A 628 3.72 -7.51 19.61
N PRO A 629 4.79 -7.60 18.80
CA PRO A 629 6.14 -7.17 19.22
C PRO A 629 6.31 -5.65 19.34
N PHE A 630 5.40 -4.88 18.74
CA PHE A 630 5.37 -3.42 18.80
C PHE A 630 3.95 -2.94 19.05
N ASP A 631 3.82 -1.82 19.73
CA ASP A 631 2.53 -1.14 19.97
C ASP A 631 2.09 -0.31 18.75
N ILE A 632 0.99 0.44 18.87
CA ILE A 632 0.44 1.22 17.75
C ILE A 632 1.36 2.37 17.30
N GLU A 633 2.27 2.81 18.18
CA GLU A 633 3.21 3.89 17.94
C GLU A 633 4.53 3.37 17.35
N GLY A 634 4.73 2.05 17.38
CA GLY A 634 5.93 1.36 16.95
C GLY A 634 6.95 1.17 18.07
N ASP A 635 6.58 1.41 19.32
CA ASP A 635 7.43 1.22 20.48
C ASP A 635 7.49 -0.29 20.85
N PRO A 636 8.66 -0.80 21.29
CA PRO A 636 8.82 -2.23 21.58
C PRO A 636 7.93 -2.74 22.71
N ARG A 637 7.41 -3.96 22.57
CA ARG A 637 6.54 -4.63 23.54
C ARG A 637 7.08 -6.01 23.96
N PRO A 638 7.15 -6.34 25.26
CA PRO A 638 6.96 -5.42 26.39
C PRO A 638 8.09 -4.39 26.47
N TYR A 639 7.78 -3.16 26.88
CA TYR A 639 8.77 -2.13 27.16
C TYR A 639 9.54 -2.43 28.45
N ASN A 640 8.87 -3.06 29.43
CA ASN A 640 9.47 -3.50 30.69
C ASN A 640 9.43 -5.03 30.88
N THR A 641 8.66 -5.53 31.85
CA THR A 641 8.52 -6.96 32.17
C THR A 641 7.22 -7.57 31.65
N GLN A 642 6.13 -6.81 31.59
CA GLN A 642 4.83 -7.25 31.09
C GLN A 642 4.32 -6.26 30.06
N VAL A 643 3.51 -6.76 29.13
CA VAL A 643 2.85 -5.89 28.16
C VAL A 643 1.73 -5.12 28.84
N ASP A 644 1.48 -3.91 28.36
CA ASP A 644 0.32 -3.14 28.78
C ASP A 644 -0.97 -3.67 28.15
N MET A 645 -2.11 -3.45 28.80
CA MET A 645 -3.40 -3.63 28.14
C MET A 645 -3.66 -2.46 27.17
N GLY A 646 -4.36 -2.74 26.08
CA GLY A 646 -4.66 -1.77 25.02
C GLY A 646 -3.63 -1.77 23.90
N ALA A 647 -3.80 -0.82 22.98
CA ALA A 647 -2.98 -0.66 21.77
C ALA A 647 -1.68 0.09 21.99
N ASP A 648 -1.54 0.75 23.14
CA ASP A 648 -0.40 1.59 23.50
C ASP A 648 0.46 0.85 24.53
N GLU A 649 1.78 0.97 24.43
CA GLU A 649 2.74 0.52 25.45
C GLU A 649 3.34 1.77 26.10
N TRP A 650 3.05 1.98 27.37
CA TRP A 650 3.46 3.15 28.11
C TRP A 650 4.98 3.15 28.32
N THR A 651 5.66 4.05 27.62
CA THR A 651 7.11 4.27 27.74
C THR A 651 7.50 5.42 28.66
N GLY A 652 6.53 6.00 29.38
CA GLY A 652 6.68 7.19 30.22
C GLY A 652 5.97 8.44 29.68
N ASP A 653 5.97 9.51 30.48
CA ASP A 653 5.51 10.85 30.07
C ASP A 653 6.58 11.52 29.19
N VAL A 654 6.90 10.91 28.05
CA VAL A 654 7.73 11.56 27.04
C VAL A 654 6.82 12.51 26.27
N THR A 655 7.11 13.81 26.28
CA THR A 655 6.53 14.73 25.30
C THR A 655 7.05 14.35 23.93
N TYR A 656 6.31 13.50 23.22
CA TYR A 656 6.60 13.21 21.84
C TYR A 656 6.42 14.50 21.03
N PRO A 657 7.45 15.00 20.31
CA PRO A 657 7.18 15.86 19.18
C PRO A 657 6.30 15.02 18.25
N THR A 658 5.11 15.53 17.92
CA THR A 658 4.11 14.88 17.06
C THR A 658 4.77 13.97 16.03
N ARG A 659 4.81 12.65 16.27
CA ARG A 659 5.18 11.69 15.22
C ARG A 659 4.15 11.91 14.14
N TYR A 660 4.62 12.40 13.00
CA TYR A 660 3.79 12.64 11.85
C TYR A 660 3.10 11.33 11.52
N LEU A 661 1.75 11.36 11.51
CA LEU A 661 0.97 10.47 10.65
C LEU A 661 1.70 10.36 9.31
N PRO A 662 1.72 9.20 8.63
CA PRO A 662 2.30 9.07 7.31
C PRO A 662 1.84 10.28 6.49
N ILE A 663 2.79 11.13 6.11
CA ILE A 663 2.50 12.29 5.28
C ILE A 663 2.08 11.69 3.94
N ILE A 664 0.79 11.44 3.79
CA ILE A 664 0.16 11.37 2.48
C ILE A 664 0.42 12.75 1.92
N ARG A 665 1.34 12.82 0.97
CA ARG A 665 1.61 14.04 0.23
C ARG A 665 0.25 14.50 -0.30
N ARG A 666 -0.26 15.62 0.21
CA ARG A 666 -1.25 16.39 -0.53
C ARG A 666 -0.50 16.92 -1.75
N SER A 667 -0.58 16.21 -2.87
CA SER A 667 -0.32 16.78 -4.18
C SER A 667 -1.49 17.66 -4.60
#